data_AF-A0A4R4X1K5-F1
#
_entry.id   AF-A0A4R4X1K5-F1
#
_cell.length_a   1.000
_cell.length_b   1.000
_cell.length_c   1.000
_cell.angle_alpha   90.00
_cell.angle_beta   90.00
_cell.angle_gamma   90.00
#
_symmetry.space_group_name_H-M   'P 1'
#
loop_
_entity.id
_entity.type
_entity.pdbx_description
1 polymer ?
#
loop_
_entity_poly.entity_id
_entity_poly.type
_entity_poly.pdbx_seq_one_letter_code
_entity_poly.pdbx_strand_id
1 'polypeptide(L)'
;MSAYPDSSGDLDPLVRAAEAAMLRSLVDPGHAMRAGRLVLAAARRVGSAEAAVMSLRAMALAARELGDLEAAEQHLREALGTPGAPQERLAQVRLSLVTVRTERGHPLQALRVAALAWAYLRPLDRAKLDTQRAVALAHLGRHQEAIASCDRALRALVTAPGTIDDRRFLAGGLLNRGLIHSYRGDWDAAMRDLTACLEIARHAGLLHLSRLSAANLPFLAVRRGDIAGAFKHYRDAEDTLFGFPERLATMRADFAGALLAAHLPGEARAMLSLAVPDLEASGAQVALAEARLKLAQVELLTGDPHQARQVAEQAAAELAAQERIRWLPLAQEVVLRSRLALEPVTPALVGELIACADELENGFAPQAGAALRLVAAEAALAVDDHPIASAQLARLTRHAERGERWVPAGTRLTPLGSEPQARRLASQIPGPVRQHALALEAALQEDNTGAFRAVQDGLSEVSEQVETFDDPSLRAHAARAGERLAAFGLGLAVRDGGVEEVFEWSERWRAVTAPAHAGSPADAERVRAELGAGTLVEFVAHEESLLAVLICERRMLLRRLADVRQVKEAIVRLRYSLRRQAGPGDVEAAAVDVERLVLQPLLAELGNGPLVVVPVGALHTLPWGALPNLRERPVSVTASAAAWVRALDRVRRDGPPVVVAAAGPALAHAHAEVAHVLACHPGGRESPARTADVLKALEVADVLHLAAHGVFHARSPLVSGITLEDGPLMAYDLLEVPRSAGLVVLSACNSGMSRAPVDGAPLGLPGAFLAKGSSCVVAGLVPVRDEAARAIMGVFHELVAAGRPPDAALACAAAKTGEHAFVCFGAGDRALY
;
A
#
# COMPACT_ATOMS: atom_id res chain seq x y z
N MET A 1 23.09 75.82 -3.08
CA MET A 1 23.70 74.80 -2.19
C MET A 1 22.60 74.00 -1.52
N SER A 2 22.34 72.79 -2.01
CA SER A 2 21.92 71.64 -1.20
C SER A 2 21.88 70.44 -2.15
N ALA A 3 22.97 69.66 -2.15
CA ALA A 3 23.08 68.40 -2.89
C ALA A 3 22.81 67.27 -1.90
N TYR A 4 21.72 66.52 -2.13
CA TYR A 4 21.57 65.18 -1.58
C TYR A 4 22.48 64.25 -2.41
N PRO A 5 23.36 63.44 -1.79
CA PRO A 5 24.07 62.41 -2.51
C PRO A 5 23.13 61.23 -2.76
N ASP A 6 23.02 60.89 -4.04
CA ASP A 6 22.41 59.69 -4.59
C ASP A 6 23.09 58.45 -3.99
N SER A 7 22.35 57.65 -3.21
CA SER A 7 22.87 56.49 -2.45
C SER A 7 22.72 55.17 -3.21
N SER A 8 22.92 55.17 -4.53
CA SER A 8 23.12 53.96 -5.33
C SER A 8 24.60 53.55 -5.29
N GLY A 9 25.06 53.10 -4.11
CA GLY A 9 26.40 52.56 -3.92
C GLY A 9 26.63 51.28 -4.73
N ASP A 10 27.65 51.29 -5.58
CA ASP A 10 28.09 50.18 -6.43
C ASP A 10 28.53 49.00 -5.54
N LEU A 11 27.71 47.93 -5.49
CA LEU A 11 28.01 46.73 -4.71
C LEU A 11 29.34 46.09 -5.17
N ASP A 12 30.17 45.65 -4.20
CA ASP A 12 31.40 44.87 -4.44
C ASP A 12 31.15 43.80 -5.53
N PRO A 13 31.89 43.82 -6.66
CA PRO A 13 31.71 42.85 -7.74
C PRO A 13 31.74 41.39 -7.26
N LEU A 14 32.50 41.08 -6.21
CA LEU A 14 32.55 39.73 -5.63
C LEU A 14 31.27 39.38 -4.85
N VAL A 15 30.65 40.35 -4.19
CA VAL A 15 29.35 40.18 -3.52
C VAL A 15 28.26 39.89 -4.55
N ARG A 16 28.22 40.64 -5.66
CA ARG A 16 27.29 40.39 -6.78
C ARG A 16 27.51 39.00 -7.40
N ALA A 17 28.77 38.59 -7.58
CA ALA A 17 29.10 37.27 -8.11
C ALA A 17 28.67 36.14 -7.16
N ALA A 18 28.86 36.31 -5.85
CA ALA A 18 28.40 35.36 -4.84
C ALA A 18 26.87 35.26 -4.81
N GLU A 19 26.16 36.38 -4.92
CA GLU A 19 24.69 36.40 -5.02
C GLU A 19 24.17 35.68 -6.28
N ALA A 20 24.82 35.90 -7.42
CA ALA A 20 24.50 35.19 -8.65
C ALA A 20 24.74 33.67 -8.53
N ALA A 21 25.83 33.25 -7.88
CA ALA A 21 26.09 31.84 -7.59
C ALA A 21 25.01 31.24 -6.68
N MET A 22 24.54 32.00 -5.67
CA MET A 22 23.46 31.60 -4.78
C MET A 22 22.13 31.40 -5.52
N LEU A 23 21.74 32.33 -6.40
CA LEU A 23 20.53 32.18 -7.21
C LEU A 23 20.62 30.98 -8.17
N ARG A 24 21.82 30.72 -8.72
CA ARG A 24 22.07 29.56 -9.58
C ARG A 24 21.98 28.23 -8.86
N SER A 25 22.18 28.16 -7.54
CA SER A 25 22.14 26.88 -6.80
C SER A 25 20.80 26.17 -6.97
N LEU A 26 19.75 26.90 -7.33
CA LEU A 26 18.37 26.40 -7.50
C LEU A 26 18.04 25.90 -8.90
N VAL A 27 18.91 26.20 -9.86
CA VAL A 27 18.70 25.89 -11.29
C VAL A 27 19.81 24.99 -11.80
N ASP A 28 21.05 25.25 -11.41
CA ASP A 28 22.25 24.46 -11.74
C ASP A 28 23.19 24.41 -10.52
N PRO A 29 22.95 23.49 -9.57
CA PRO A 29 23.75 23.40 -8.35
C PRO A 29 25.21 23.02 -8.63
N GLY A 30 25.48 22.22 -9.67
CA GLY A 30 26.85 21.87 -10.07
C GLY A 30 27.65 23.10 -10.51
N HIS A 31 27.04 23.97 -11.32
CA HIS A 31 27.65 25.24 -11.69
C HIS A 31 27.78 26.17 -10.48
N ALA A 32 26.74 26.31 -9.66
CA ALA A 32 26.77 27.15 -8.46
C ALA A 32 27.89 26.76 -7.50
N MET A 33 28.14 25.46 -7.31
CA MET A 33 29.26 24.95 -6.52
C MET A 33 30.61 25.40 -7.09
N ARG A 34 30.82 25.26 -8.41
CA ARG A 34 32.06 25.72 -9.07
C ARG A 34 32.24 27.24 -8.98
N ALA A 35 31.18 27.99 -9.27
CA ALA A 35 31.19 29.45 -9.19
C ALA A 35 31.48 29.93 -7.76
N GLY A 36 30.82 29.34 -6.75
CA GLY A 36 31.04 29.65 -5.34
C GLY A 36 32.49 29.42 -4.90
N ARG A 37 33.12 28.32 -5.34
CA ARG A 37 34.55 28.07 -5.04
C ARG A 37 35.47 29.14 -5.64
N LEU A 38 35.21 29.57 -6.88
CA LEU A 38 36.00 30.61 -7.54
C LEU A 38 35.86 31.96 -6.84
N VAL A 39 34.62 32.36 -6.51
CA VAL A 39 34.35 33.62 -5.81
C VAL A 39 34.91 33.58 -4.39
N LEU A 40 34.82 32.46 -3.67
CA LEU A 40 35.41 32.30 -2.34
C LEU A 40 36.94 32.47 -2.37
N ALA A 41 37.61 31.86 -3.35
CA ALA A 41 39.06 32.00 -3.51
C ALA A 41 39.47 33.45 -3.84
N ALA A 42 38.68 34.17 -4.63
CA ALA A 42 38.89 35.59 -4.89
C ALA A 42 38.64 36.46 -3.64
N ALA A 43 37.53 36.24 -2.94
CA ALA A 43 37.14 36.96 -1.72
C ALA A 43 38.20 36.82 -0.63
N ARG A 44 38.76 35.62 -0.43
CA ARG A 44 39.85 35.39 0.53
C ARG A 44 41.13 36.15 0.20
N ARG A 45 41.48 36.26 -1.09
CA ARG A 45 42.68 36.98 -1.52
C ARG A 45 42.57 38.49 -1.27
N VAL A 46 41.38 39.06 -1.44
CA VAL A 46 41.15 40.50 -1.26
C VAL A 46 40.63 40.88 0.13
N GLY A 47 40.41 39.89 1.02
CA GLY A 47 39.90 40.11 2.37
C GLY A 47 38.42 40.50 2.44
N SER A 48 37.60 40.19 1.42
CA SER A 48 36.16 40.49 1.42
C SER A 48 35.39 39.44 2.23
N ALA A 49 35.18 39.71 3.53
CA ALA A 49 34.48 38.82 4.45
C ALA A 49 33.02 38.54 4.03
N GLU A 50 32.33 39.56 3.51
CA GLU A 50 30.94 39.43 3.03
C GLU A 50 30.85 38.50 1.82
N ALA A 51 31.68 38.69 0.80
CA ALA A 51 31.70 37.82 -0.38
C ALA A 51 32.10 36.39 -0.03
N ALA A 52 33.01 36.19 0.93
CA ALA A 52 33.40 34.86 1.41
C ALA A 52 32.23 34.12 2.06
N VAL A 53 31.50 34.77 2.98
CA VAL A 53 30.31 34.19 3.63
C VAL A 53 29.22 33.85 2.63
N MET A 54 28.94 34.74 1.68
CA MET A 54 27.92 34.51 0.66
C MET A 54 28.30 33.36 -0.29
N SER A 55 29.58 33.24 -0.63
CA SER A 55 30.08 32.14 -1.48
C SER A 55 29.97 30.79 -0.77
N LEU A 56 30.33 30.73 0.52
CA LEU A 56 30.15 29.52 1.34
C LEU A 56 28.68 29.14 1.48
N ARG A 57 27.78 30.12 1.67
CA ARG A 57 26.33 29.87 1.67
C ARG A 57 25.82 29.36 0.32
N ALA A 58 26.31 29.90 -0.80
CA ALA A 58 25.95 29.43 -2.13
C ALA A 58 26.39 27.97 -2.36
N MET A 59 27.62 27.63 -1.97
CA MET A 59 28.13 26.26 -2.01
C MET A 59 27.32 25.33 -1.11
N ALA A 60 26.92 25.77 0.09
CA ALA A 60 26.09 24.99 0.98
C ALA A 60 24.71 24.68 0.39
N LEU A 61 24.05 25.68 -0.20
CA LEU A 61 22.77 25.48 -0.88
C LEU A 61 22.93 24.51 -2.05
N ALA A 62 23.98 24.67 -2.86
CA ALA A 62 24.26 23.74 -3.96
C ALA A 62 24.51 22.30 -3.47
N ALA A 63 25.30 22.11 -2.41
CA ALA A 63 25.53 20.79 -1.81
C ALA A 63 24.22 20.14 -1.34
N ARG A 64 23.35 20.91 -0.68
CA ARG A 64 22.02 20.45 -0.27
C ARG A 64 21.13 20.06 -1.45
N GLU A 65 21.10 20.85 -2.53
CA GLU A 65 20.32 20.50 -3.72
C GLU A 65 20.91 19.26 -4.45
N LEU A 66 22.18 18.92 -4.21
CA LEU A 66 22.84 17.70 -4.70
C LEU A 66 22.69 16.50 -3.75
N GLY A 67 22.02 16.67 -2.60
CA GLY A 67 21.82 15.61 -1.61
C GLY A 67 23.00 15.40 -0.64
N ASP A 68 24.02 16.25 -0.66
CA ASP A 68 25.17 16.18 0.26
C ASP A 68 24.92 17.09 1.48
N LEU A 69 24.17 16.56 2.44
CA LEU A 69 23.79 17.29 3.67
C LEU A 69 24.99 17.57 4.58
N GLU A 70 26.02 16.71 4.55
CA GLU A 70 27.21 16.87 5.37
C GLU A 70 28.09 18.02 4.85
N ALA A 71 28.38 18.05 3.56
CA ALA A 71 29.12 19.16 2.95
C ALA A 71 28.34 20.48 3.07
N ALA A 72 27.01 20.44 2.92
CA ALA A 72 26.15 21.61 3.13
C ALA A 72 26.34 22.18 4.55
N GLU A 73 26.32 21.33 5.57
CA GLU A 73 26.50 21.77 6.95
C GLU A 73 27.92 22.30 7.21
N GLN A 74 28.94 21.64 6.66
CA GLN A 74 30.33 22.05 6.78
C GLN A 74 30.54 23.46 6.21
N HIS A 75 30.04 23.73 5.00
CA HIS A 75 30.13 25.04 4.38
C HIS A 75 29.41 26.13 5.18
N LEU A 76 28.25 25.83 5.78
CA LEU A 76 27.53 26.80 6.63
C LEU A 76 28.27 27.06 7.94
N ARG A 77 28.88 26.05 8.55
CA ARG A 77 29.71 26.22 9.77
C ARG A 77 30.96 27.04 9.47
N GLU A 78 31.60 26.79 8.35
CA GLU A 78 32.74 27.60 7.87
C GLU A 78 32.32 29.06 7.63
N ALA A 79 31.15 29.29 7.04
CA ALA A 79 30.60 30.63 6.86
C ALA A 79 30.35 31.35 8.20
N LEU A 80 29.83 30.63 9.21
CA LEU A 80 29.62 31.17 10.55
C LEU A 80 30.93 31.52 11.28
N GLY A 81 32.04 30.86 10.93
CA GLY A 81 33.37 31.12 11.47
C GLY A 81 34.15 32.24 10.77
N THR A 82 33.58 32.89 9.74
CA THR A 82 34.30 33.90 8.96
C THR A 82 34.51 35.19 9.77
N PRO A 83 35.76 35.60 10.07
CA PRO A 83 36.03 36.80 10.85
C PRO A 83 35.57 38.07 10.13
N GLY A 84 34.99 39.02 10.87
CA GLY A 84 34.56 40.32 10.32
C GLY A 84 33.32 40.27 9.43
N ALA A 85 32.65 39.12 9.31
CA ALA A 85 31.43 38.99 8.52
C ALA A 85 30.26 39.83 9.09
N PRO A 86 29.46 40.51 8.25
CA PRO A 86 28.28 41.25 8.71
C PRO A 86 27.26 40.33 9.41
N GLN A 87 26.70 40.80 10.53
CA GLN A 87 25.73 40.00 11.32
C GLN A 87 24.48 39.60 10.53
N GLU A 88 24.02 40.45 9.60
CA GLU A 88 22.90 40.13 8.71
C GLU A 88 23.21 38.92 7.82
N ARG A 89 24.41 38.84 7.25
CA ARG A 89 24.85 37.71 6.41
C ARG A 89 24.99 36.43 7.23
N LEU A 90 25.54 36.53 8.44
CA LEU A 90 25.60 35.40 9.38
C LEU A 90 24.19 34.92 9.78
N ALA A 91 23.22 35.81 9.92
CA ALA A 91 21.83 35.45 10.17
C ALA A 91 21.19 34.74 8.98
N GLN A 92 21.49 35.16 7.75
CA GLN A 92 21.07 34.46 6.52
C GLN A 92 21.71 33.07 6.37
N VAL A 93 22.97 32.90 6.80
CA VAL A 93 23.62 31.58 6.92
C VAL A 93 22.89 30.71 7.93
N ARG A 94 22.58 31.26 9.12
CA ARG A 94 21.80 30.54 10.13
C ARG A 94 20.43 30.10 9.60
N LEU A 95 19.75 30.95 8.84
CA LEU A 95 18.49 30.61 8.16
C LEU A 95 18.64 29.35 7.30
N SER A 96 19.67 29.29 6.46
CA SER A 96 19.96 28.11 5.63
C SER A 96 20.37 26.88 6.46
N LEU A 97 21.03 27.10 7.61
CA LEU A 97 21.45 26.03 8.52
C LEU A 97 20.30 25.35 9.24
N VAL A 98 19.18 26.04 9.47
CA VAL A 98 17.99 25.45 10.11
C VAL A 98 17.57 24.18 9.37
N THR A 99 17.35 24.26 8.06
CA THR A 99 16.86 23.13 7.26
C THR A 99 17.86 21.98 7.23
N VAL A 100 19.15 22.28 6.99
CA VAL A 100 20.21 21.25 6.96
C VAL A 100 20.30 20.54 8.31
N ARG A 101 20.27 21.28 9.42
CA ARG A 101 20.28 20.69 10.77
C ARG A 101 19.04 19.85 11.05
N THR A 102 17.88 20.29 10.58
CA THR A 102 16.66 19.50 10.68
C THR A 102 16.82 18.18 9.93
N GLU A 103 17.15 18.21 8.63
CA GLU A 103 17.31 17.02 7.78
C GLU A 103 18.38 16.04 8.36
N ARG A 104 19.44 16.58 8.97
CA ARG A 104 20.53 15.86 9.67
C ARG A 104 20.15 15.22 11.02
N GLY A 105 18.92 15.35 11.51
CA GLY A 105 18.50 14.76 12.79
C GLY A 105 18.61 15.68 14.01
N HIS A 106 18.75 16.99 13.82
CA HIS A 106 18.89 17.95 14.93
C HIS A 106 17.80 19.04 14.93
N PRO A 107 16.50 18.68 14.91
CA PRO A 107 15.42 19.66 14.78
C PRO A 107 15.33 20.63 15.97
N LEU A 108 15.62 20.20 17.21
CA LEU A 108 15.62 21.10 18.35
C LEU A 108 16.77 22.12 18.29
N GLN A 109 17.97 21.67 17.90
CA GLN A 109 19.10 22.56 17.67
C GLN A 109 18.82 23.55 16.53
N ALA A 110 18.15 23.11 15.46
CA ALA A 110 17.72 23.96 14.36
C ALA A 110 16.82 25.11 14.85
N LEU A 111 15.89 24.85 15.79
CA LEU A 111 15.07 25.90 16.40
C LEU A 111 15.90 26.89 17.25
N ARG A 112 16.94 26.42 17.94
CA ARG A 112 17.88 27.31 18.65
C ARG A 112 18.67 28.19 17.67
N VAL A 113 19.13 27.62 16.56
CA VAL A 113 19.80 28.36 15.47
C VAL A 113 18.86 29.42 14.87
N ALA A 114 17.59 29.07 14.65
CA ALA A 114 16.58 30.00 14.16
C ALA A 114 16.38 31.19 15.12
N ALA A 115 16.32 30.94 16.43
CA ALA A 115 16.19 31.99 17.43
C ALA A 115 17.37 32.98 17.40
N LEU A 116 18.60 32.46 17.24
CA LEU A 116 19.81 33.30 17.12
C LEU A 116 19.83 34.16 15.84
N ALA A 117 19.20 33.70 14.76
CA ALA A 117 19.10 34.47 13.52
C ALA A 117 18.10 35.63 13.63
N TRP A 118 17.01 35.43 14.37
CA TRP A 118 15.81 36.28 14.33
C TRP A 118 16.06 37.78 14.49
N ALA A 119 16.89 38.16 15.47
CA ALA A 119 17.16 39.55 15.82
C ALA A 119 17.82 40.34 14.67
N TYR A 120 18.60 39.66 13.84
CA TYR A 120 19.41 40.25 12.77
C TYR A 120 18.80 40.09 11.37
N LEU A 121 17.66 39.41 11.26
CA LEU A 121 16.94 39.25 9.99
C LEU A 121 15.93 40.38 9.78
N ARG A 122 15.84 40.84 8.52
CA ARG A 122 14.79 41.76 8.05
C ARG A 122 13.41 41.09 8.09
N PRO A 123 12.30 41.85 8.09
CA PRO A 123 10.95 41.28 8.20
C PRO A 123 10.64 40.17 7.19
N LEU A 124 11.02 40.35 5.92
CA LEU A 124 10.80 39.34 4.89
C LEU A 124 11.68 38.09 5.10
N ASP A 125 12.92 38.26 5.55
CA ASP A 125 13.81 37.14 5.87
C ASP A 125 13.35 36.38 7.12
N ARG A 126 12.66 37.04 8.07
CA ARG A 126 11.99 36.36 9.19
C ARG A 126 10.83 35.48 8.71
N ALA A 127 10.06 35.92 7.71
CA ALA A 127 9.04 35.09 7.08
C ALA A 127 9.66 33.85 6.40
N LYS A 128 10.76 34.04 5.66
CA LYS A 128 11.55 32.94 5.07
C LYS A 128 12.06 31.97 6.15
N LEU A 129 12.56 32.47 7.27
CA LEU A 129 12.96 31.65 8.41
C LEU A 129 11.78 30.87 9.03
N ASP A 130 10.61 31.49 9.15
CA ASP A 130 9.41 30.83 9.66
C ASP A 130 8.97 29.64 8.79
N THR A 131 9.22 29.65 7.47
CA THR A 131 9.00 28.47 6.60
C THR A 131 9.90 27.29 6.98
N GLN A 132 11.14 27.56 7.40
CA GLN A 132 12.12 26.51 7.78
C GLN A 132 11.92 26.03 9.21
N ARG A 133 11.53 26.95 10.12
CA ARG A 133 11.12 26.60 11.48
C ARG A 133 9.93 25.65 11.49
N ALA A 134 9.00 25.82 10.56
CA ALA A 134 7.84 24.95 10.45
C ALA A 134 8.24 23.48 10.24
N VAL A 135 9.25 23.21 9.40
CA VAL A 135 9.77 21.85 9.17
C VAL A 135 10.35 21.25 10.45
N ALA A 136 11.18 22.01 11.17
CA ALA A 136 11.75 21.57 12.45
C ALA A 136 10.66 21.29 13.51
N LEU A 137 9.64 22.14 13.59
CA LEU A 137 8.49 21.94 14.48
C LEU A 137 7.68 20.70 14.10
N ALA A 138 7.50 20.45 12.80
CA ALA A 138 6.79 19.28 12.30
C ALA A 138 7.45 17.97 12.74
N HIS A 139 8.75 17.82 12.51
CA HIS A 139 9.46 16.60 12.92
C HIS A 139 9.54 16.42 14.45
N LEU A 140 9.38 17.49 15.24
CA LEU A 140 9.21 17.39 16.70
C LEU A 140 7.78 17.03 17.14
N GLY A 141 6.84 16.82 16.21
CA GLY A 141 5.44 16.55 16.49
C GLY A 141 4.63 17.79 16.93
N ARG A 142 5.15 19.01 16.71
CA ARG A 142 4.52 20.28 17.11
C ARG A 142 3.70 20.87 15.94
N HIS A 143 2.80 20.06 15.38
CA HIS A 143 2.13 20.36 14.10
C HIS A 143 1.30 21.66 14.13
N GLN A 144 0.64 21.99 15.24
CA GLN A 144 -0.13 23.23 15.35
C GLN A 144 0.76 24.48 15.26
N GLU A 145 1.93 24.44 15.92
CA GLU A 145 2.89 25.54 15.87
C GLU A 145 3.56 25.63 14.50
N ALA A 146 3.80 24.49 13.86
CA ALA A 146 4.33 24.41 12.51
C ALA A 146 3.39 25.08 11.49
N ILE A 147 2.08 24.76 11.52
CA ILE A 147 1.06 25.41 10.68
C ILE A 147 1.00 26.91 10.95
N ALA A 148 0.95 27.31 12.22
CA ALA A 148 0.93 28.72 12.57
C ALA A 148 2.18 29.47 12.06
N SER A 149 3.34 28.81 12.02
CA SER A 149 4.57 29.33 11.43
C SER A 149 4.45 29.50 9.91
N CYS A 150 3.94 28.49 9.21
CA CYS A 150 3.66 28.58 7.77
C CYS A 150 2.66 29.70 7.45
N ASP A 151 1.55 29.81 8.18
CA ASP A 151 0.52 30.82 7.93
C ASP A 151 1.04 32.26 8.11
N ARG A 152 1.92 32.49 9.08
CA ARG A 152 2.59 33.79 9.22
C ARG A 152 3.53 34.05 8.05
N ALA A 153 4.35 33.07 7.67
CA ALA A 153 5.28 33.20 6.57
C ALA A 153 4.58 33.48 5.24
N LEU A 154 3.54 32.69 4.90
CA LEU A 154 2.78 32.80 3.66
C LEU A 154 2.07 34.15 3.53
N ARG A 155 1.50 34.69 4.62
CA ARG A 155 0.89 36.03 4.62
C ARG A 155 1.88 37.14 4.24
N ALA A 156 3.12 37.05 4.69
CA ALA A 156 4.17 38.01 4.34
C ALA A 156 4.75 37.78 2.94
N LEU A 157 4.84 36.53 2.49
CA LEU A 157 5.44 36.17 1.20
C LEU A 157 4.50 36.44 0.01
N VAL A 158 3.17 36.33 0.19
CA VAL A 158 2.20 36.66 -0.86
C VAL A 158 2.25 38.13 -1.27
N THR A 159 2.58 39.03 -0.34
CA THR A 159 2.68 40.48 -0.58
C THR A 159 4.11 40.96 -0.84
N ALA A 160 5.06 40.03 -0.97
CA ALA A 160 6.45 40.34 -1.25
C ALA A 160 6.64 40.90 -2.68
N PRO A 161 7.78 41.55 -2.98
CA PRO A 161 8.07 42.12 -4.30
C PRO A 161 8.07 41.12 -5.47
N GLY A 162 7.99 39.82 -5.18
CA GLY A 162 7.81 38.78 -6.18
C GLY A 162 9.10 38.38 -6.88
N THR A 163 10.26 38.57 -6.23
CA THR A 163 11.55 38.07 -6.73
C THR A 163 11.53 36.54 -6.86
N ILE A 164 12.46 35.97 -7.62
CA ILE A 164 12.58 34.51 -7.76
C ILE A 164 12.74 33.85 -6.38
N ASP A 165 13.50 34.46 -5.48
CA ASP A 165 13.69 33.95 -4.12
C ASP A 165 12.39 34.03 -3.30
N ASP A 166 11.62 35.12 -3.41
CA ASP A 166 10.33 35.23 -2.71
C ASP A 166 9.33 34.18 -3.20
N ARG A 167 9.25 33.97 -4.52
CA ARG A 167 8.41 32.91 -5.11
C ARG A 167 8.84 31.52 -4.68
N ARG A 168 10.15 31.27 -4.56
CA ARG A 168 10.69 30.01 -4.04
C ARG A 168 10.25 29.75 -2.61
N PHE A 169 10.36 30.74 -1.72
CA PHE A 169 9.94 30.58 -0.33
C PHE A 169 8.41 30.53 -0.18
N LEU A 170 7.66 31.22 -1.04
CA LEU A 170 6.19 31.11 -1.08
C LEU A 170 5.77 29.68 -1.43
N ALA A 171 6.27 29.14 -2.55
CA ALA A 171 5.98 27.78 -2.99
C ALA A 171 6.50 26.73 -1.98
N GLY A 172 7.73 26.90 -1.46
CA GLY A 172 8.28 26.02 -0.43
C GLY A 172 7.50 26.06 0.89
N GLY A 173 6.96 27.22 1.27
CA GLY A 173 6.07 27.35 2.43
C GLY A 173 4.76 26.58 2.26
N LEU A 174 4.18 26.60 1.06
CA LEU A 174 3.01 25.79 0.71
C LEU A 174 3.35 24.30 0.73
N LEU A 175 4.46 23.88 0.13
CA LEU A 175 4.95 22.50 0.20
C LEU A 175 5.04 22.02 1.67
N ASN A 176 5.71 22.79 2.52
CA ASN A 176 5.89 22.44 3.93
C ASN A 176 4.56 22.38 4.67
N ARG A 177 3.67 23.36 4.50
CA ARG A 177 2.34 23.36 5.14
C ARG A 177 1.50 22.18 4.66
N GLY A 178 1.58 21.86 3.36
CA GLY A 178 0.92 20.71 2.77
C GLY A 178 1.35 19.40 3.41
N LEU A 179 2.67 19.17 3.55
CA LEU A 179 3.20 17.99 4.25
C LEU A 179 2.78 17.94 5.73
N ILE A 180 2.72 19.08 6.42
CA ILE A 180 2.25 19.15 7.81
C ILE A 180 0.77 18.78 7.92
N HIS A 181 -0.07 19.23 6.97
CA HIS A 181 -1.46 18.80 6.88
C HIS A 181 -1.57 17.30 6.65
N SER A 182 -0.67 16.71 5.85
CA SER A 182 -0.61 15.26 5.68
C SER A 182 -0.31 14.52 6.99
N TYR A 183 0.61 15.01 7.83
CA TYR A 183 0.87 14.39 9.15
C TYR A 183 -0.33 14.47 10.12
N ARG A 184 -1.24 15.43 9.94
CA ARG A 184 -2.46 15.59 10.76
C ARG A 184 -3.68 14.88 10.19
N GLY A 185 -3.58 14.45 8.93
CA GLY A 185 -4.69 13.93 8.16
C GLY A 185 -5.69 14.93 7.61
N ASP A 186 -5.26 16.17 7.41
CA ASP A 186 -6.05 17.22 6.75
C ASP A 186 -5.84 17.17 5.23
N TRP A 187 -6.28 16.10 4.55
CA TRP A 187 -5.89 15.77 3.17
C TRP A 187 -6.28 16.83 2.14
N ASP A 188 -7.46 17.45 2.27
CA ASP A 188 -7.90 18.52 1.36
C ASP A 188 -7.05 19.79 1.48
N ALA A 189 -6.58 20.10 2.69
CA ALA A 189 -5.66 21.20 2.90
C ALA A 189 -4.29 20.88 2.30
N ALA A 190 -3.79 19.66 2.52
CA ALA A 190 -2.55 19.18 1.93
C ALA A 190 -2.57 19.26 0.39
N MET A 191 -3.65 18.76 -0.23
CA MET A 191 -3.84 18.75 -1.67
C MET A 191 -3.83 20.15 -2.27
N ARG A 192 -4.57 21.10 -1.66
CA ARG A 192 -4.62 22.49 -2.13
C ARG A 192 -3.25 23.14 -2.10
N ASP A 193 -2.52 22.98 -1.01
CA ASP A 193 -1.20 23.58 -0.86
C ASP A 193 -0.17 22.99 -1.82
N LEU A 194 -0.15 21.66 -2.00
CA LEU A 194 0.78 20.99 -2.91
C LEU A 194 0.49 21.32 -4.38
N THR A 195 -0.79 21.45 -4.75
CA THR A 195 -1.18 21.87 -6.11
C THR A 195 -0.75 23.31 -6.37
N ALA A 196 -1.03 24.22 -5.43
CA ALA A 196 -0.62 25.62 -5.55
C ALA A 196 0.92 25.78 -5.58
N CYS A 197 1.65 24.97 -4.81
CA CYS A 197 3.12 24.92 -4.87
C CYS A 197 3.59 24.57 -6.28
N LEU A 198 3.05 23.50 -6.88
CA LEU A 198 3.43 23.04 -8.21
C LEU A 198 3.15 24.09 -9.29
N GLU A 199 1.99 24.74 -9.24
CA GLU A 199 1.63 25.81 -10.18
C GLU A 199 2.57 27.01 -10.08
N ILE A 200 2.84 27.50 -8.86
CA ILE A 200 3.75 28.63 -8.64
C ILE A 200 5.17 28.27 -9.09
N ALA A 201 5.64 27.07 -8.76
CA ALA A 201 6.97 26.61 -9.14
C ALA A 201 7.14 26.54 -10.66
N ARG A 202 6.15 26.01 -11.39
CA ARG A 202 6.16 25.96 -12.87
C ARG A 202 6.18 27.35 -13.49
N HIS A 203 5.28 28.25 -13.07
CA HIS A 203 5.21 29.62 -13.61
C HIS A 203 6.47 30.45 -13.31
N ALA A 204 7.14 30.18 -12.19
CA ALA A 204 8.38 30.85 -11.80
C ALA A 204 9.64 30.22 -12.41
N GLY A 205 9.53 29.13 -13.18
CA GLY A 205 10.68 28.41 -13.74
C GLY A 205 11.52 27.67 -12.70
N LEU A 206 10.96 27.39 -11.51
CA LEU A 206 11.63 26.71 -10.42
C LEU A 206 11.59 25.18 -10.63
N LEU A 207 12.33 24.71 -11.64
CA LEU A 207 12.30 23.32 -12.10
C LEU A 207 12.53 22.29 -10.98
N HIS A 208 13.49 22.53 -10.09
CA HIS A 208 13.77 21.61 -8.98
C HIS A 208 12.59 21.53 -7.99
N LEU A 209 12.03 22.68 -7.59
CA LEU A 209 10.87 22.71 -6.70
C LEU A 209 9.61 22.12 -7.34
N SER A 210 9.45 22.28 -8.65
CA SER A 210 8.37 21.62 -9.41
C SER A 210 8.52 20.10 -9.36
N ARG A 211 9.73 19.55 -9.46
CA ARG A 211 9.99 18.11 -9.32
C ARG A 211 9.68 17.62 -7.90
N LEU A 212 10.15 18.34 -6.87
CA LEU A 212 9.86 18.01 -5.47
C LEU A 212 8.36 18.05 -5.16
N SER A 213 7.63 19.04 -5.68
CA SER A 213 6.18 19.11 -5.52
C SER A 213 5.46 17.99 -6.28
N ALA A 214 5.92 17.66 -7.49
CA ALA A 214 5.37 16.54 -8.28
C ALA A 214 5.65 15.17 -7.64
N ALA A 215 6.77 15.02 -6.95
CA ALA A 215 7.11 13.80 -6.18
C ALA A 215 6.11 13.50 -5.05
N ASN A 216 5.27 14.46 -4.66
CA ASN A 216 4.19 14.23 -3.69
C ASN A 216 2.88 13.77 -4.35
N LEU A 217 2.77 13.77 -5.68
CA LEU A 217 1.58 13.30 -6.40
C LEU A 217 1.24 11.82 -6.18
N PRO A 218 2.20 10.88 -6.09
CA PRO A 218 1.89 9.48 -5.78
C PRO A 218 1.14 9.35 -4.45
N PHE A 219 1.63 10.05 -3.42
CA PHE A 219 0.96 10.13 -2.13
C PHE A 219 -0.48 10.65 -2.27
N LEU A 220 -0.67 11.74 -3.01
CA LEU A 220 -1.99 12.36 -3.20
C LEU A 220 -2.97 11.47 -3.98
N ALA A 221 -2.48 10.73 -4.97
CA ALA A 221 -3.27 9.80 -5.75
C ALA A 221 -3.75 8.62 -4.89
N VAL A 222 -2.87 8.03 -4.05
CA VAL A 222 -3.29 7.01 -3.06
C VAL A 222 -4.37 7.54 -2.13
N ARG A 223 -4.32 8.82 -1.75
CA ARG A 223 -5.35 9.43 -0.89
C ARG A 223 -6.70 9.64 -1.56
N ARG A 224 -6.69 9.83 -2.87
CA ARG A 224 -7.88 9.77 -3.72
C ARG A 224 -8.23 8.34 -4.10
N GLY A 225 -7.51 7.34 -3.57
CA GLY A 225 -7.55 5.92 -3.89
C GLY A 225 -7.40 5.58 -5.36
N ASP A 226 -6.82 6.49 -6.12
CA ASP A 226 -6.30 6.22 -7.46
C ASP A 226 -4.94 5.53 -7.31
N ILE A 227 -4.97 4.23 -7.00
CA ILE A 227 -3.74 3.44 -6.78
C ILE A 227 -2.94 3.31 -8.08
N ALA A 228 -3.62 3.14 -9.22
CA ALA A 228 -2.96 3.03 -10.52
C ALA A 228 -2.28 4.34 -10.92
N GLY A 229 -3.00 5.47 -10.84
CA GLY A 229 -2.44 6.79 -11.06
C GLY A 229 -1.32 7.12 -10.07
N ALA A 230 -1.37 6.61 -8.85
CA ALA A 230 -0.27 6.76 -7.90
C ALA A 230 1.02 6.07 -8.37
N PHE A 231 0.95 4.83 -8.85
CA PHE A 231 2.12 4.14 -9.41
C PHE A 231 2.61 4.76 -10.73
N LYS A 232 1.70 5.32 -11.54
CA LYS A 232 2.06 6.09 -12.72
C LYS A 232 2.83 7.36 -12.34
N HIS A 233 2.30 8.17 -11.42
CA HIS A 233 3.00 9.34 -10.91
C HIS A 233 4.31 9.00 -10.23
N TYR A 234 4.39 7.83 -9.58
CA TYR A 234 5.64 7.35 -8.99
C TYR A 234 6.70 7.12 -10.07
N ARG A 235 6.36 6.43 -11.17
CA ARG A 235 7.28 6.22 -12.31
C ARG A 235 7.73 7.55 -12.91
N ASP A 236 6.80 8.46 -13.19
CA ASP A 236 7.11 9.79 -13.73
C ASP A 236 8.06 10.57 -12.81
N ALA A 237 7.82 10.52 -11.50
CA ALA A 237 8.64 11.21 -10.51
C ALA A 237 10.03 10.55 -10.37
N GLU A 238 10.11 9.23 -10.39
CA GLU A 238 11.36 8.46 -10.37
C GLU A 238 12.29 8.85 -11.53
N ASP A 239 11.75 8.93 -12.75
CA ASP A 239 12.50 9.37 -13.93
C ASP A 239 13.03 10.80 -13.77
N THR A 240 12.22 11.71 -13.21
CA THR A 240 12.63 13.11 -13.04
C THR A 240 13.60 13.36 -11.90
N LEU A 241 13.61 12.48 -10.90
CA LEU A 241 14.50 12.54 -9.72
C LEU A 241 15.75 11.67 -9.91
N PHE A 242 15.92 11.02 -11.06
CA PHE A 242 17.13 10.30 -11.40
C PHE A 242 18.37 11.21 -11.22
N GLY A 243 19.32 10.74 -10.41
CA GLY A 243 20.52 11.52 -10.01
C GLY A 243 20.41 12.30 -8.69
N PHE A 244 19.25 12.26 -8.01
CA PHE A 244 19.03 12.85 -6.68
C PHE A 244 18.60 11.77 -5.68
N PRO A 245 19.50 10.85 -5.27
CA PRO A 245 19.15 9.63 -4.54
C PRO A 245 18.43 9.91 -3.21
N GLU A 246 18.87 10.91 -2.44
CA GLU A 246 18.20 11.30 -1.19
C GLU A 246 16.73 11.73 -1.41
N ARG A 247 16.47 12.55 -2.44
CA ARG A 247 15.11 13.04 -2.75
C ARG A 247 14.21 11.91 -3.23
N LEU A 248 14.74 11.05 -4.09
CA LEU A 248 14.04 9.86 -4.56
C LEU A 248 13.70 8.91 -3.40
N ALA A 249 14.64 8.73 -2.47
CA ALA A 249 14.45 7.89 -1.30
C ALA A 249 13.42 8.47 -0.32
N THR A 250 13.44 9.78 -0.06
CA THR A 250 12.41 10.48 0.73
C THR A 250 11.03 10.31 0.09
N MET A 251 10.92 10.53 -1.22
CA MET A 251 9.67 10.30 -1.96
C MET A 251 9.16 8.86 -1.81
N ARG A 252 10.04 7.85 -1.98
CA ARG A 252 9.68 6.44 -1.79
C ARG A 252 9.18 6.17 -0.37
N ALA A 253 9.81 6.74 0.64
CA ALA A 253 9.39 6.58 2.04
C ALA A 253 8.04 7.24 2.35
N ASP A 254 7.72 8.37 1.71
CA ASP A 254 6.43 9.03 1.86
C ASP A 254 5.32 8.31 1.08
N PHE A 255 5.62 7.87 -0.13
CA PHE A 255 4.73 7.02 -0.92
C PHE A 255 4.43 5.70 -0.20
N ALA A 256 5.44 5.08 0.43
CA ALA A 256 5.25 3.90 1.27
C ALA A 256 4.32 4.16 2.46
N GLY A 257 4.41 5.34 3.09
CA GLY A 257 3.48 5.74 4.15
C GLY A 257 2.03 5.83 3.64
N ALA A 258 1.84 6.36 2.42
CA ALA A 258 0.53 6.39 1.77
C ALA A 258 -0.01 4.97 1.49
N LEU A 259 0.84 4.10 0.94
CA LEU A 259 0.49 2.70 0.65
C LEU A 259 0.16 1.93 1.93
N LEU A 260 0.90 2.14 3.01
CA LEU A 260 0.64 1.54 4.31
C LEU A 260 -0.74 1.98 4.85
N ALA A 261 -1.03 3.27 4.79
CA ALA A 261 -2.35 3.80 5.14
C ALA A 261 -3.44 3.21 4.24
N ALA A 262 -3.14 2.93 2.97
CA ALA A 262 -4.03 2.25 2.03
C ALA A 262 -4.15 0.72 2.27
N HIS A 263 -3.60 0.19 3.37
CA HIS A 263 -3.48 -1.23 3.65
C HIS A 263 -2.74 -2.03 2.56
N LEU A 264 -1.78 -1.43 1.86
CA LEU A 264 -0.88 -2.10 0.91
C LEU A 264 0.53 -2.27 1.53
N PRO A 265 0.69 -3.01 2.65
CA PRO A 265 1.95 -3.08 3.36
C PRO A 265 3.03 -3.77 2.51
N GLY A 266 2.60 -4.61 1.58
CA GLY A 266 3.47 -5.31 0.66
C GLY A 266 4.19 -4.40 -0.33
N GLU A 267 3.45 -3.55 -1.01
CA GLU A 267 3.95 -2.53 -1.92
C GLU A 267 4.77 -1.48 -1.14
N ALA A 268 4.31 -1.09 0.04
CA ALA A 268 5.06 -0.19 0.93
C ALA A 268 6.44 -0.78 1.30
N ARG A 269 6.53 -2.09 1.55
CA ARG A 269 7.80 -2.80 1.82
C ARG A 269 8.79 -2.64 0.67
N ALA A 270 8.32 -2.81 -0.57
CA ALA A 270 9.18 -2.71 -1.75
C ALA A 270 9.79 -1.30 -1.86
N MET A 271 8.97 -0.27 -1.65
CA MET A 271 9.43 1.13 -1.65
C MET A 271 10.45 1.40 -0.54
N LEU A 272 10.20 0.90 0.68
CA LEU A 272 11.09 1.11 1.83
C LEU A 272 12.41 0.33 1.72
N SER A 273 12.40 -0.84 1.08
CA SER A 273 13.60 -1.63 0.82
C SER A 273 14.59 -0.92 -0.10
N LEU A 274 14.08 -0.05 -0.99
CA LEU A 274 14.89 0.84 -1.83
C LEU A 274 15.24 2.14 -1.10
N ALA A 275 14.32 2.71 -0.32
CA ALA A 275 14.51 4.00 0.33
C ALA A 275 15.54 3.99 1.48
N VAL A 276 15.47 2.99 2.37
CA VAL A 276 16.27 2.98 3.61
C VAL A 276 17.78 3.03 3.34
N PRO A 277 18.36 2.22 2.42
CA PRO A 277 19.80 2.28 2.12
C PRO A 277 20.24 3.64 1.56
N ASP A 278 19.44 4.24 0.68
CA ASP A 278 19.76 5.55 0.07
C ASP A 278 19.66 6.69 1.08
N LEU A 279 18.69 6.64 2.01
CA LEU A 279 18.56 7.59 3.13
C LEU A 279 19.73 7.48 4.10
N GLU A 280 20.20 6.26 4.36
CA GLU A 280 21.37 6.00 5.21
C GLU A 280 22.65 6.53 4.57
N ALA A 281 22.86 6.24 3.28
CA ALA A 281 24.03 6.71 2.53
C ALA A 281 24.10 8.24 2.40
N SER A 282 22.95 8.92 2.32
CA SER A 282 22.87 10.38 2.21
C SER A 282 22.88 11.11 3.57
N GLY A 283 22.81 10.38 4.68
CA GLY A 283 22.78 10.98 6.02
C GLY A 283 21.50 11.77 6.32
N ALA A 284 20.39 11.46 5.64
CA ALA A 284 19.07 12.06 5.84
C ALA A 284 18.38 11.47 7.09
N GLN A 285 18.97 11.71 8.27
CA GLN A 285 18.64 11.04 9.53
C GLN A 285 17.18 11.17 9.96
N VAL A 286 16.53 12.31 9.68
CA VAL A 286 15.11 12.50 10.00
C VAL A 286 14.21 11.59 9.16
N ALA A 287 14.43 11.56 7.85
CA ALA A 287 13.68 10.72 6.93
C ALA A 287 13.98 9.24 7.15
N LEU A 288 15.22 8.90 7.49
CA LEU A 288 15.64 7.53 7.81
C LEU A 288 14.87 6.95 9.00
N ALA A 289 14.79 7.68 10.12
CA ALA A 289 14.07 7.24 11.31
C ALA A 289 12.56 7.04 11.02
N GLU A 290 11.96 7.94 10.23
CA GLU A 290 10.56 7.82 9.81
C GLU A 290 10.34 6.63 8.86
N ALA A 291 11.26 6.40 7.93
CA ALA A 291 11.23 5.26 7.01
C ALA A 291 11.38 3.92 7.76
N ARG A 292 12.28 3.85 8.75
CA ARG A 292 12.46 2.66 9.60
C ARG A 292 11.21 2.39 10.44
N LEU A 293 10.57 3.41 11.02
CA LEU A 293 9.29 3.23 11.73
C LEU A 293 8.21 2.65 10.80
N LYS A 294 8.06 3.20 9.59
CA LYS A 294 7.11 2.67 8.58
C LYS A 294 7.48 1.24 8.17
N LEU A 295 8.77 0.92 8.04
CA LEU A 295 9.24 -0.43 7.71
C LEU A 295 8.91 -1.41 8.83
N ALA A 296 9.09 -1.03 10.09
CA ALA A 296 8.73 -1.88 11.22
C ALA A 296 7.22 -2.20 11.24
N GLN A 297 6.36 -1.19 10.98
CA GLN A 297 4.91 -1.39 10.83
C GLN A 297 4.57 -2.34 9.68
N VAL A 298 5.25 -2.19 8.55
CA VAL A 298 5.12 -3.06 7.36
C VAL A 298 5.54 -4.50 7.66
N GLU A 299 6.67 -4.71 8.35
CA GLU A 299 7.13 -6.06 8.71
C GLU A 299 6.10 -6.76 9.61
N LEU A 300 5.53 -6.03 10.58
CA LEU A 300 4.49 -6.57 11.45
C LEU A 300 3.24 -6.97 10.65
N LEU A 301 2.76 -6.09 9.77
CA LEU A 301 1.57 -6.34 8.94
C LEU A 301 1.79 -7.39 7.86
N THR A 302 3.04 -7.61 7.42
CA THR A 302 3.39 -8.65 6.45
C THR A 302 3.75 -9.99 7.10
N GLY A 303 3.68 -10.08 8.43
CA GLY A 303 3.81 -11.32 9.21
C GLY A 303 5.24 -11.68 9.63
N ASP A 304 6.12 -10.69 9.80
CA ASP A 304 7.50 -10.88 10.30
C ASP A 304 7.72 -10.09 11.61
N PRO A 305 7.20 -10.59 12.75
CA PRO A 305 7.28 -9.88 14.03
C PRO A 305 8.72 -9.77 14.57
N HIS A 306 9.63 -10.68 14.18
CA HIS A 306 11.04 -10.58 14.58
C HIS A 306 11.71 -9.36 13.95
N GLN A 307 11.56 -9.19 12.62
CA GLN A 307 12.09 -8.01 11.95
C GLN A 307 11.38 -6.73 12.37
N ALA A 308 10.05 -6.78 12.55
CA ALA A 308 9.28 -5.65 13.04
C ALA A 308 9.83 -5.11 14.37
N ARG A 309 10.09 -6.00 15.34
CA ARG A 309 10.67 -5.63 16.64
C ARG A 309 12.05 -4.99 16.48
N GLN A 310 12.96 -5.64 15.75
CA GLN A 310 14.33 -5.16 15.58
C GLN A 310 14.37 -3.76 14.95
N VAL A 311 13.61 -3.56 13.87
CA VAL A 311 13.55 -2.28 13.15
C VAL A 311 12.85 -1.20 13.99
N ALA A 312 11.81 -1.56 14.77
CA ALA A 312 11.14 -0.62 15.67
C ALA A 312 12.05 -0.15 16.82
N GLU A 313 12.83 -1.06 17.43
CA GLU A 313 13.81 -0.71 18.47
C GLU A 313 14.90 0.22 17.91
N GLN A 314 15.36 -0.02 16.68
CA GLN A 314 16.29 0.86 15.99
C GLN A 314 15.69 2.26 15.72
N ALA A 315 14.46 2.31 15.18
CA ALA A 315 13.76 3.57 14.95
C ALA A 315 13.54 4.35 16.27
N ALA A 316 13.21 3.66 17.37
CA ALA A 316 13.05 4.27 18.68
C ALA A 316 14.36 4.90 19.20
N ALA A 317 15.48 4.18 19.06
CA ALA A 317 16.80 4.69 19.44
C ALA A 317 17.19 5.94 18.65
N GLU A 318 16.93 5.95 17.34
CA GLU A 318 17.17 7.10 16.48
C GLU A 318 16.28 8.30 16.82
N LEU A 319 14.97 8.07 17.00
CA LEU A 319 14.03 9.12 17.41
C LEU A 319 14.42 9.72 18.77
N ALA A 320 14.85 8.89 19.72
CA ALA A 320 15.34 9.36 21.03
C ALA A 320 16.60 10.20 20.89
N ALA A 321 17.59 9.76 20.09
CA ALA A 321 18.81 10.51 19.82
C ALA A 321 18.55 11.86 19.12
N GLN A 322 17.44 11.96 18.36
CA GLN A 322 16.97 13.18 17.70
C GLN A 322 16.08 14.07 18.61
N GLU A 323 15.88 13.70 19.87
CA GLU A 323 14.98 14.37 20.84
C GLU A 323 13.51 14.43 20.37
N ARG A 324 13.08 13.47 19.55
CA ARG A 324 11.72 13.38 18.97
C ARG A 324 10.78 12.57 19.87
N ILE A 325 10.71 12.93 21.15
CA ILE A 325 10.01 12.16 22.20
C ILE A 325 8.54 11.85 21.86
N ARG A 326 7.83 12.76 21.21
CA ARG A 326 6.42 12.57 20.83
C ARG A 326 6.19 11.42 19.86
N TRP A 327 7.22 10.97 19.14
CA TRP A 327 7.14 9.86 18.17
C TRP A 327 7.45 8.50 18.80
N LEU A 328 8.11 8.46 19.97
CA LEU A 328 8.52 7.21 20.61
C LEU A 328 7.36 6.23 20.85
N PRO A 329 6.16 6.68 21.27
CA PRO A 329 5.04 5.75 21.47
C PRO A 329 4.64 4.98 20.20
N LEU A 330 4.82 5.56 19.00
CA LEU A 330 4.53 4.86 17.75
C LEU A 330 5.51 3.71 17.46
N ALA A 331 6.79 3.89 17.82
CA ALA A 331 7.76 2.81 17.72
C ALA A 331 7.51 1.74 18.80
N GLN A 332 7.20 2.18 20.02
CA GLN A 332 6.90 1.29 21.14
C GLN A 332 5.67 0.41 20.88
N GLU A 333 4.61 0.94 20.26
CA GLU A 333 3.45 0.15 19.85
C GLU A 333 3.86 -1.05 18.98
N VAL A 334 4.74 -0.83 17.99
CA VAL A 334 5.20 -1.90 17.09
C VAL A 334 6.01 -2.94 17.85
N VAL A 335 6.87 -2.52 18.78
CA VAL A 335 7.62 -3.43 19.66
C VAL A 335 6.66 -4.29 20.48
N LEU A 336 5.67 -3.68 21.12
CA LEU A 336 4.72 -4.38 22.00
C LEU A 336 3.84 -5.36 21.22
N ARG A 337 3.35 -4.98 20.04
CA ARG A 337 2.59 -5.88 19.16
C ARG A 337 3.44 -7.01 18.60
N SER A 338 4.73 -6.76 18.35
CA SER A 338 5.65 -7.81 17.95
C SER A 338 5.91 -8.80 19.09
N ARG A 339 6.03 -8.32 20.34
CA ARG A 339 6.12 -9.18 21.53
C ARG A 339 4.87 -10.02 21.73
N LEU A 340 3.68 -9.44 21.60
CA LEU A 340 2.40 -10.17 21.63
C LEU A 340 2.35 -11.33 20.62
N ALA A 341 2.98 -11.16 19.45
CA ALA A 341 3.02 -12.20 18.42
C ALA A 341 4.10 -13.28 18.65
N LEU A 342 5.09 -13.01 19.50
CA LEU A 342 6.28 -13.87 19.70
C LEU A 342 6.32 -14.53 21.08
N GLU A 343 5.72 -13.91 22.07
CA GLU A 343 5.85 -14.23 23.49
C GLU A 343 4.46 -14.52 24.08
N PRO A 344 4.34 -15.39 25.10
CA PRO A 344 3.10 -15.56 25.83
C PRO A 344 2.61 -14.25 26.44
N VAL A 345 1.28 -14.04 26.42
CA VAL A 345 0.68 -12.86 27.02
C VAL A 345 0.82 -12.91 28.54
N THR A 346 1.24 -11.80 29.15
CA THR A 346 1.39 -11.67 30.61
C THR A 346 0.71 -10.40 31.12
N PRO A 347 0.29 -10.34 32.40
CA PRO A 347 -0.29 -9.13 32.99
C PRO A 347 0.64 -7.90 32.89
N ALA A 348 1.96 -8.12 32.95
CA ALA A 348 2.95 -7.05 32.75
C ALA A 348 2.88 -6.47 31.32
N LEU A 349 2.83 -7.35 30.31
CA LEU A 349 2.69 -6.92 28.91
C LEU A 349 1.36 -6.19 28.66
N VAL A 350 0.27 -6.63 29.29
CA VAL A 350 -1.02 -5.92 29.26
C VAL A 350 -0.87 -4.50 29.83
N GLY A 351 -0.19 -4.34 30.96
CA GLY A 351 0.11 -3.03 31.54
C GLY A 351 0.93 -2.12 30.62
N GLU A 352 1.95 -2.67 29.96
CA GLU A 352 2.77 -1.94 28.98
C GLU A 352 1.94 -1.47 27.76
N LEU A 353 1.02 -2.31 27.25
CA LEU A 353 0.10 -1.96 26.16
C LEU A 353 -0.84 -0.82 26.54
N ILE A 354 -1.42 -0.86 27.74
CA ILE A 354 -2.33 0.18 28.24
C ILE A 354 -1.59 1.51 28.38
N ALA A 355 -0.39 1.51 28.95
CA ALA A 355 0.42 2.71 29.11
C ALA A 355 0.79 3.34 27.75
N CYS A 356 1.21 2.52 26.79
CA CYS A 356 1.50 2.98 25.45
C CYS A 356 0.26 3.53 24.73
N ALA A 357 -0.91 2.89 24.90
CA ALA A 357 -2.17 3.38 24.35
C ALA A 357 -2.56 4.74 24.95
N ASP A 358 -2.35 4.94 26.26
CA ASP A 358 -2.56 6.23 26.93
C ASP A 358 -1.63 7.34 26.38
N GLU A 359 -0.36 7.03 26.17
CA GLU A 359 0.59 7.99 25.58
C GLU A 359 0.22 8.38 24.14
N LEU A 360 -0.23 7.42 23.33
CA LEU A 360 -0.68 7.66 21.95
C LEU A 360 -1.97 8.49 21.89
N GLU A 361 -2.95 8.18 22.73
CA GLU A 361 -4.21 8.94 22.84
C GLU A 361 -4.00 10.39 23.27
N ASN A 362 -3.05 10.63 24.18
CA ASN A 362 -2.68 11.98 24.61
C ASN A 362 -1.67 12.66 23.66
N GLY A 363 -1.16 11.92 22.67
CA GLY A 363 -0.17 12.35 21.69
C GLY A 363 -0.76 12.92 20.40
N PHE A 364 -0.02 12.80 19.30
CA PHE A 364 -0.49 13.22 17.97
C PHE A 364 -1.09 12.08 17.13
N ALA A 365 -1.16 10.86 17.67
CA ALA A 365 -1.68 9.66 17.00
C ALA A 365 -2.82 8.98 17.78
N PRO A 366 -3.92 9.70 18.08
CA PRO A 366 -4.98 9.17 18.94
C PRO A 366 -5.71 7.95 18.36
N GLN A 367 -5.79 7.83 17.04
CA GLN A 367 -6.39 6.68 16.36
C GLN A 367 -5.55 5.40 16.57
N ALA A 368 -4.22 5.52 16.56
CA ALA A 368 -3.32 4.41 16.85
C ALA A 368 -3.46 3.98 18.33
N GLY A 369 -3.59 4.95 19.23
CA GLY A 369 -3.87 4.68 20.65
C GLY A 369 -5.17 3.92 20.88
N ALA A 370 -6.27 4.33 20.23
CA ALA A 370 -7.55 3.61 20.32
C ALA A 370 -7.45 2.17 19.77
N ALA A 371 -6.75 1.97 18.65
CA ALA A 371 -6.52 0.64 18.09
C ALA A 371 -5.66 -0.24 19.01
N LEU A 372 -4.61 0.33 19.62
CA LEU A 372 -3.76 -0.37 20.60
C LEU A 372 -4.53 -0.69 21.89
N ARG A 373 -5.47 0.17 22.32
CA ARG A 373 -6.32 -0.10 23.47
C ARG A 373 -7.23 -1.31 23.25
N LEU A 374 -7.78 -1.47 22.04
CA LEU A 374 -8.52 -2.68 21.68
C LEU A 374 -7.63 -3.93 21.77
N VAL A 375 -6.38 -3.83 21.30
CA VAL A 375 -5.38 -4.93 21.44
C VAL A 375 -5.10 -5.21 22.92
N ALA A 376 -4.98 -4.18 23.76
CA ALA A 376 -4.77 -4.34 25.19
C ALA A 376 -5.95 -5.05 25.88
N ALA A 377 -7.19 -4.76 25.46
CA ALA A 377 -8.39 -5.43 25.95
C ALA A 377 -8.39 -6.92 25.58
N GLU A 378 -8.12 -7.26 24.32
CA GLU A 378 -7.98 -8.66 23.88
C GLU A 378 -6.85 -9.40 24.60
N ALA A 379 -5.71 -8.73 24.81
CA ALA A 379 -4.60 -9.31 25.58
C ALA A 379 -4.98 -9.56 27.05
N ALA A 380 -5.77 -8.68 27.67
CA ALA A 380 -6.30 -8.90 29.01
C ALA A 380 -7.26 -10.10 29.05
N LEU A 381 -8.11 -10.28 28.03
CA LEU A 381 -8.95 -11.48 27.90
C LEU A 381 -8.14 -12.76 27.73
N ALA A 382 -7.03 -12.72 26.99
CA ALA A 382 -6.16 -13.88 26.80
C ALA A 382 -5.47 -14.36 28.09
N VAL A 383 -5.45 -13.54 29.15
CA VAL A 383 -4.94 -13.91 30.50
C VAL A 383 -6.06 -13.96 31.54
N ASP A 384 -7.31 -14.06 31.11
CA ASP A 384 -8.53 -14.11 31.93
C ASP A 384 -8.76 -12.88 32.85
N ASP A 385 -8.15 -11.73 32.58
CA ASP A 385 -8.36 -10.49 33.33
C ASP A 385 -9.57 -9.69 32.78
N HIS A 386 -10.75 -10.22 33.06
CA HIS A 386 -12.03 -9.65 32.64
C HIS A 386 -12.27 -8.22 33.16
N PRO A 387 -11.94 -7.87 34.43
CA PRO A 387 -12.08 -6.50 34.91
C PRO A 387 -11.25 -5.47 34.13
N ILE A 388 -9.98 -5.79 33.81
CA ILE A 388 -9.15 -4.90 33.00
C ILE A 388 -9.68 -4.81 31.58
N ALA A 389 -10.05 -5.94 30.96
CA ALA A 389 -10.62 -5.96 29.62
C ALA A 389 -11.86 -5.04 29.52
N SER A 390 -12.84 -5.24 30.40
CA SER A 390 -14.05 -4.41 30.46
C SER A 390 -13.74 -2.93 30.69
N ALA A 391 -12.76 -2.60 31.54
CA ALA A 391 -12.36 -1.21 31.74
C ALA A 391 -11.76 -0.57 30.48
N GLN A 392 -10.99 -1.32 29.68
CA GLN A 392 -10.44 -0.83 28.41
C GLN A 392 -11.51 -0.70 27.33
N LEU A 393 -12.42 -1.66 27.22
CA LEU A 393 -13.53 -1.63 26.26
C LEU A 393 -14.48 -0.46 26.55
N ALA A 394 -14.83 -0.24 27.82
CA ALA A 394 -15.66 0.88 28.24
C ALA A 394 -15.07 2.24 27.82
N ARG A 395 -13.74 2.38 27.82
CA ARG A 395 -13.10 3.62 27.32
C ARG A 395 -13.37 3.86 25.83
N LEU A 396 -13.48 2.80 25.04
CA LEU A 396 -13.76 2.84 23.61
C LEU A 396 -15.26 3.04 23.31
N THR A 397 -16.14 2.59 24.19
CA THR A 397 -17.61 2.57 23.97
C THR A 397 -18.37 3.68 24.70
N ARG A 398 -17.78 4.36 25.70
CA ARG A 398 -18.38 5.44 26.53
C ARG A 398 -19.13 6.55 25.78
N HIS A 399 -18.86 6.77 24.49
CA HIS A 399 -19.54 7.78 23.67
C HIS A 399 -20.61 7.19 22.72
N ALA A 400 -20.61 5.88 22.49
CA ALA A 400 -21.55 5.17 21.61
C ALA A 400 -22.99 5.23 22.15
N GLU A 401 -23.15 5.18 23.47
CA GLU A 401 -24.46 5.20 24.15
C GLU A 401 -25.27 6.48 23.95
N ARG A 402 -24.69 7.53 23.33
CA ARG A 402 -25.37 8.81 23.06
C ARG A 402 -26.02 8.91 21.68
N GLY A 403 -26.01 7.84 20.88
CA GLY A 403 -26.74 7.80 19.59
C GLY A 403 -26.18 8.72 18.49
N GLU A 404 -24.89 9.04 18.54
CA GLU A 404 -24.26 9.89 17.53
C GLU A 404 -23.78 9.06 16.33
N ARG A 405 -24.45 9.23 15.18
CA ARG A 405 -24.02 8.69 13.88
C ARG A 405 -22.66 9.31 13.51
N TRP A 406 -21.65 8.46 13.32
CA TRP A 406 -20.34 8.88 12.83
C TRP A 406 -20.48 9.41 11.39
N VAL A 407 -19.90 10.58 11.11
CA VAL A 407 -19.84 11.15 9.75
C VAL A 407 -18.36 11.21 9.35
N PRO A 408 -17.95 10.61 8.22
CA PRO A 408 -16.56 10.65 7.78
C PRO A 408 -16.08 12.09 7.55
N ALA A 409 -14.87 12.39 8.00
CA ALA A 409 -14.15 13.57 7.54
C ALA A 409 -13.80 13.39 6.05
N GLY A 410 -14.58 14.01 5.17
CA GLY A 410 -14.34 14.03 3.72
C GLY A 410 -15.58 14.04 2.84
N THR A 411 -16.79 13.80 3.36
CA THR A 411 -18.00 13.62 2.52
C THR A 411 -18.92 14.84 2.42
N ARG A 412 -18.51 16.04 2.88
CA ARG A 412 -19.20 17.30 2.53
C ARG A 412 -18.24 18.47 2.33
N LEU A 413 -18.34 19.12 1.17
CA LEU A 413 -18.09 20.55 1.06
C LEU A 413 -19.13 21.27 1.92
N THR A 414 -18.88 21.42 3.22
CA THR A 414 -19.72 22.23 4.11
C THR A 414 -19.00 23.50 4.56
N PRO A 415 -19.69 24.66 4.62
CA PRO A 415 -19.05 25.94 4.91
C PRO A 415 -18.58 26.03 6.36
N LEU A 416 -17.47 26.75 6.56
CA LEU A 416 -16.88 27.08 7.86
C LEU A 416 -17.91 27.69 8.83
N GLY A 417 -18.25 26.95 9.88
CA GLY A 417 -19.07 27.43 10.99
C GLY A 417 -19.01 26.49 12.19
N SER A 418 -18.11 26.81 13.13
CA SER A 418 -18.10 26.41 14.56
C SER A 418 -18.86 25.14 14.98
N GLU A 419 -18.16 24.00 15.05
CA GLU A 419 -18.66 22.82 15.77
C GLU A 419 -18.07 22.67 17.20
N PRO A 420 -18.87 22.23 18.21
CA PRO A 420 -18.44 22.12 19.60
C PRO A 420 -17.43 21.00 19.85
N GLN A 421 -16.56 21.21 20.83
CA GLN A 421 -15.43 20.36 21.24
C GLN A 421 -15.80 18.89 21.58
N ALA A 422 -17.05 18.61 21.96
CA ALA A 422 -17.54 17.25 22.22
C ALA A 422 -17.64 16.37 20.95
N ARG A 423 -17.99 16.96 19.78
CA ARG A 423 -17.99 16.25 18.49
C ARG A 423 -16.58 15.82 18.06
N ARG A 424 -15.54 16.53 18.51
CA ARG A 424 -14.14 16.18 18.19
C ARG A 424 -13.64 14.93 18.92
N LEU A 425 -14.16 14.62 20.10
CA LEU A 425 -13.78 13.41 20.84
C LEU A 425 -14.49 12.17 20.26
N ALA A 426 -15.77 12.28 19.89
CA ALA A 426 -16.47 11.23 19.13
C ALA A 426 -15.84 10.97 17.75
N SER A 427 -15.21 11.99 17.15
CA SER A 427 -14.46 11.85 15.88
C SER A 427 -13.08 11.17 15.98
N GLN A 428 -12.62 10.78 17.18
CA GLN A 428 -11.27 10.21 17.38
C GLN A 428 -11.21 8.68 17.37
N ILE A 429 -12.29 7.98 17.72
CA ILE A 429 -12.32 6.51 17.74
C ILE A 429 -12.91 6.02 16.42
N PRO A 430 -12.16 5.24 15.61
CA PRO A 430 -12.68 4.67 14.38
C PRO A 430 -13.94 3.83 14.63
N GLY A 431 -14.97 3.98 13.79
CA GLY A 431 -16.22 3.20 13.87
C GLY A 431 -15.98 1.69 14.03
N PRO A 432 -15.12 1.07 13.20
CA PRO A 432 -14.79 -0.34 13.33
C PRO A 432 -14.18 -0.73 14.68
N VAL A 433 -13.31 0.12 15.25
CA VAL A 433 -12.70 -0.13 16.57
C VAL A 433 -13.76 -0.08 17.68
N ARG A 434 -14.66 0.92 17.62
CA ARG A 434 -15.76 1.08 18.57
C ARG A 434 -16.73 -0.10 18.52
N GLN A 435 -17.14 -0.50 17.32
CA GLN A 435 -18.06 -1.61 17.13
C GLN A 435 -17.43 -2.95 17.53
N HIS A 436 -16.12 -3.12 17.31
CA HIS A 436 -15.41 -4.30 17.82
C HIS A 436 -15.41 -4.33 19.35
N ALA A 437 -15.20 -3.18 19.99
CA ALA A 437 -15.25 -3.10 21.44
C ALA A 437 -16.65 -3.46 21.99
N LEU A 438 -17.72 -2.95 21.37
CA LEU A 438 -19.10 -3.33 21.72
C LEU A 438 -19.36 -4.84 21.54
N ALA A 439 -18.85 -5.42 20.46
CA ALA A 439 -18.99 -6.85 20.20
C ALA A 439 -18.28 -7.71 21.25
N LEU A 440 -17.08 -7.29 21.70
CA LEU A 440 -16.38 -7.94 22.81
C LEU A 440 -17.10 -7.77 24.16
N GLU A 441 -17.64 -6.58 24.46
CA GLU A 441 -18.42 -6.34 25.69
C GLU A 441 -19.66 -7.24 25.74
N ALA A 442 -20.39 -7.37 24.63
CA ALA A 442 -21.55 -8.26 24.54
C ALA A 442 -21.16 -9.74 24.68
N ALA A 443 -20.08 -10.17 24.02
CA ALA A 443 -19.57 -11.54 24.15
C ALA A 443 -19.14 -11.87 25.60
N LEU A 444 -18.54 -10.92 26.33
CA LEU A 444 -18.20 -11.09 27.76
C LEU A 444 -19.43 -11.23 28.66
N GLN A 445 -20.59 -10.73 28.22
CA GLN A 445 -21.87 -10.86 28.90
C GLN A 445 -22.66 -12.08 28.42
N GLU A 446 -22.06 -12.94 27.60
CA GLU A 446 -22.71 -14.09 26.93
C GLU A 446 -23.91 -13.66 26.06
N ASP A 447 -23.96 -12.40 25.62
CA ASP A 447 -24.96 -11.87 24.70
C ASP A 447 -24.50 -12.04 23.25
N ASN A 448 -24.60 -13.27 22.74
CA ASN A 448 -24.24 -13.60 21.36
C ASN A 448 -25.05 -12.78 20.33
N THR A 449 -26.32 -12.45 20.64
CA THR A 449 -27.17 -11.67 19.74
C THR A 449 -26.67 -10.22 19.66
N GLY A 450 -26.33 -9.63 20.80
CA GLY A 450 -25.71 -8.30 20.89
C GLY A 450 -24.35 -8.26 20.20
N ALA A 451 -23.53 -9.30 20.38
CA ALA A 451 -22.23 -9.40 19.74
C ALA A 451 -22.34 -9.44 18.21
N PHE A 452 -23.21 -10.30 17.65
CA PHE A 452 -23.44 -10.33 16.20
C PHE A 452 -24.01 -9.02 15.67
N ARG A 453 -24.94 -8.38 16.39
CA ARG A 453 -25.48 -7.07 15.99
C ARG A 453 -24.40 -6.01 15.93
N ALA A 454 -23.52 -5.91 16.94
CA ALA A 454 -22.42 -4.94 16.94
C ALA A 454 -21.44 -5.19 15.78
N VAL A 455 -21.13 -6.44 15.47
CA VAL A 455 -20.31 -6.76 14.28
C VAL A 455 -21.03 -6.36 12.99
N GLN A 456 -22.32 -6.67 12.85
CA GLN A 456 -23.11 -6.30 11.66
C GLN A 456 -23.22 -4.79 11.48
N ASP A 457 -23.45 -4.03 12.55
CA ASP A 457 -23.49 -2.57 12.53
C ASP A 457 -22.13 -2.01 12.10
N GLY A 458 -21.03 -2.53 12.65
CA GLY A 458 -19.67 -2.12 12.23
C GLY A 458 -19.34 -2.45 10.78
N LEU A 459 -19.74 -3.63 10.29
CA LEU A 459 -19.56 -3.98 8.88
C LEU A 459 -20.47 -3.17 7.95
N SER A 460 -21.64 -2.77 8.42
CA SER A 460 -22.54 -1.88 7.68
C SER A 460 -21.97 -0.46 7.60
N GLU A 461 -21.43 0.08 8.69
CA GLU A 461 -20.71 1.37 8.68
C GLU A 461 -19.53 1.35 7.68
N VAL A 462 -18.76 0.25 7.64
CA VAL A 462 -17.68 0.05 6.66
C VAL A 462 -18.24 -0.02 5.24
N SER A 463 -19.34 -0.76 5.02
CA SER A 463 -19.95 -0.92 3.70
C SER A 463 -20.54 0.38 3.17
N GLU A 464 -21.23 1.17 4.00
CA GLU A 464 -21.72 2.51 3.64
C GLU A 464 -20.55 3.41 3.20
N GLN A 465 -19.41 3.34 3.89
CA GLN A 465 -18.21 4.07 3.51
C GLN A 465 -17.64 3.58 2.18
N VAL A 466 -17.59 2.26 1.95
CA VAL A 466 -17.17 1.66 0.68
C VAL A 466 -18.05 2.16 -0.47
N GLU A 467 -19.37 2.15 -0.31
CA GLU A 467 -20.33 2.57 -1.35
C GLU A 467 -20.23 4.05 -1.75
N THR A 468 -19.65 4.91 -0.90
CA THR A 468 -19.40 6.32 -1.27
C THR A 468 -18.34 6.51 -2.34
N PHE A 469 -17.60 5.46 -2.69
CA PHE A 469 -16.51 5.52 -3.65
C PHE A 469 -16.84 4.77 -4.95
N ASP A 470 -16.81 5.50 -6.07
CA ASP A 470 -16.99 4.90 -7.40
C ASP A 470 -15.81 3.98 -7.78
N ASP A 471 -14.59 4.37 -7.38
CA ASP A 471 -13.35 3.65 -7.72
C ASP A 471 -13.26 2.29 -6.99
N PRO A 472 -13.05 1.16 -7.71
CA PRO A 472 -12.90 -0.17 -7.09
C PRO A 472 -11.74 -0.29 -6.10
N SER A 473 -10.66 0.46 -6.28
CA SER A 473 -9.49 0.48 -5.41
C SER A 473 -9.76 1.26 -4.12
N LEU A 474 -10.54 2.34 -4.19
CA LEU A 474 -11.05 3.05 -3.00
C LEU A 474 -12.00 2.18 -2.18
N ARG A 475 -12.93 1.50 -2.86
CA ARG A 475 -13.78 0.48 -2.23
C ARG A 475 -12.95 -0.58 -1.55
N ALA A 476 -11.87 -0.98 -2.21
CA ALA A 476 -10.97 -1.96 -1.65
C ALA A 476 -10.26 -1.50 -0.38
N HIS A 477 -9.84 -0.25 -0.37
CA HIS A 477 -9.19 0.34 0.77
C HIS A 477 -10.13 0.49 1.98
N ALA A 478 -11.34 1.04 1.76
CA ALA A 478 -12.30 1.29 2.84
C ALA A 478 -12.79 0.01 3.52
N ALA A 479 -12.99 -1.07 2.74
CA ALA A 479 -13.48 -2.34 3.27
C ALA A 479 -12.56 -2.93 4.34
N ARG A 480 -11.23 -2.76 4.19
CA ARG A 480 -10.23 -3.39 5.05
C ARG A 480 -10.24 -2.89 6.50
N ALA A 481 -10.85 -1.74 6.77
CA ALA A 481 -11.08 -1.28 8.13
C ALA A 481 -11.96 -2.26 8.95
N GLY A 482 -12.77 -3.08 8.27
CA GLY A 482 -13.61 -4.11 8.88
C GLY A 482 -12.96 -5.48 9.08
N GLU A 483 -11.70 -5.71 8.67
CA GLU A 483 -11.09 -7.06 8.66
C GLU A 483 -11.15 -7.75 10.03
N ARG A 484 -10.72 -7.03 11.08
CA ARG A 484 -10.71 -7.55 12.45
C ARG A 484 -12.11 -7.84 12.98
N LEU A 485 -13.09 -6.98 12.62
CA LEU A 485 -14.50 -7.17 12.96
C LEU A 485 -15.08 -8.41 12.29
N ALA A 486 -14.86 -8.56 10.98
CA ALA A 486 -15.34 -9.71 10.24
C ALA A 486 -14.71 -11.01 10.74
N ALA A 487 -13.42 -10.99 11.08
CA ALA A 487 -12.74 -12.15 11.64
C ALA A 487 -13.31 -12.56 13.01
N PHE A 488 -13.66 -11.57 13.84
CA PHE A 488 -14.35 -11.81 15.12
C PHE A 488 -15.74 -12.42 14.91
N GLY A 489 -16.55 -11.86 14.00
CA GLY A 489 -17.88 -12.41 13.66
C GLY A 489 -17.82 -13.84 13.12
N LEU A 490 -16.85 -14.13 12.24
CA LEU A 490 -16.60 -15.49 11.77
C LEU A 490 -16.18 -16.43 12.91
N GLY A 491 -15.36 -15.95 13.86
CA GLY A 491 -14.99 -16.71 15.04
C GLY A 491 -16.17 -17.06 15.93
N LEU A 492 -17.09 -16.12 16.15
CA LEU A 492 -18.34 -16.37 16.87
C LEU A 492 -19.20 -17.44 16.15
N ALA A 493 -19.35 -17.32 14.83
CA ALA A 493 -20.11 -18.28 14.03
C ALA A 493 -19.50 -19.70 14.07
N VAL A 494 -18.17 -19.82 14.04
CA VAL A 494 -17.49 -21.11 14.13
C VAL A 494 -17.65 -21.76 15.51
N ARG A 495 -17.69 -20.96 16.58
CA ARG A 495 -17.78 -21.43 17.97
C ARG A 495 -19.20 -21.83 18.36
N ASP A 496 -20.16 -20.95 18.07
CA ASP A 496 -21.52 -21.05 18.61
C ASP A 496 -22.60 -21.20 17.53
N GLY A 497 -22.24 -21.10 16.25
CA GLY A 497 -23.17 -21.01 15.14
C GLY A 497 -23.45 -22.31 14.38
N GLY A 498 -24.48 -22.24 13.53
CA GLY A 498 -24.85 -23.30 12.59
C GLY A 498 -24.01 -23.28 11.30
N VAL A 499 -24.17 -24.29 10.44
CA VAL A 499 -23.43 -24.34 9.16
C VAL A 499 -23.78 -23.16 8.25
N GLU A 500 -25.05 -22.74 8.26
CA GLU A 500 -25.55 -21.56 7.55
C GLU A 500 -24.90 -20.26 8.01
N GLU A 501 -24.75 -20.08 9.33
CA GLU A 501 -24.09 -18.90 9.89
C GLU A 501 -22.60 -18.88 9.58
N VAL A 502 -21.91 -20.04 9.64
CA VAL A 502 -20.48 -20.13 9.27
C VAL A 502 -20.28 -19.73 7.81
N PHE A 503 -21.13 -20.21 6.89
CA PHE A 503 -21.08 -19.83 5.48
C PHE A 503 -21.37 -18.34 5.26
N GLU A 504 -22.40 -17.82 5.89
CA GLU A 504 -22.78 -16.42 5.73
C GLU A 504 -21.68 -15.48 6.25
N TRP A 505 -21.09 -15.81 7.41
CA TRP A 505 -19.99 -15.04 7.99
C TRP A 505 -18.67 -15.20 7.24
N SER A 506 -18.39 -16.37 6.64
CA SER A 506 -17.20 -16.54 5.80
C SER A 506 -17.32 -15.72 4.52
N GLU A 507 -18.51 -15.64 3.90
CA GLU A 507 -18.75 -14.80 2.73
C GLU A 507 -18.71 -13.30 3.06
N ARG A 508 -19.27 -12.85 4.19
CA ARG A 508 -19.12 -11.45 4.66
C ARG A 508 -17.66 -11.08 4.88
N TRP A 509 -16.91 -11.99 5.49
CA TRP A 509 -15.51 -11.80 5.74
C TRP A 509 -14.66 -11.75 4.45
N ARG A 510 -15.02 -12.54 3.42
CA ARG A 510 -14.44 -12.44 2.07
C ARG A 510 -14.78 -11.12 1.39
N ALA A 511 -16.00 -10.60 1.56
CA ALA A 511 -16.38 -9.30 1.03
C ALA A 511 -15.51 -8.15 1.60
N VAL A 512 -15.10 -8.29 2.87
CA VAL A 512 -14.23 -7.33 3.55
C VAL A 512 -12.75 -7.46 3.14
N THR A 513 -12.25 -8.69 3.02
CA THR A 513 -10.83 -8.98 2.76
C THR A 513 -10.47 -9.02 1.27
N ALA A 514 -11.45 -9.16 0.38
CA ALA A 514 -11.27 -9.09 -1.08
C ALA A 514 -12.34 -8.25 -1.79
N PRO A 515 -12.38 -6.96 -1.46
CA PRO A 515 -13.39 -6.00 -1.94
C PRO A 515 -13.43 -5.80 -3.45
N ALA A 516 -12.32 -6.01 -4.16
CA ALA A 516 -12.30 -6.02 -5.63
C ALA A 516 -13.20 -7.13 -6.23
N HIS A 517 -13.52 -8.15 -5.41
CA HIS A 517 -14.44 -9.24 -5.71
C HIS A 517 -15.69 -9.22 -4.82
N ALA A 518 -15.87 -8.17 -4.01
CA ALA A 518 -17.03 -8.08 -3.11
C ALA A 518 -18.30 -7.77 -3.89
N GLY A 519 -19.36 -8.42 -3.44
CA GLY A 519 -20.75 -8.11 -3.73
C GLY A 519 -21.56 -8.54 -2.51
N SER A 520 -22.87 -8.36 -2.55
CA SER A 520 -23.75 -8.92 -1.51
C SER A 520 -23.45 -10.41 -1.34
N PRO A 521 -23.36 -10.92 -0.09
CA PRO A 521 -23.18 -12.35 0.17
C PRO A 521 -24.17 -13.18 -0.65
N ALA A 522 -23.70 -14.27 -1.25
CA ALA A 522 -24.59 -15.13 -2.00
C ALA A 522 -25.52 -15.89 -1.05
N ASP A 523 -26.80 -15.93 -1.40
CA ASP A 523 -27.74 -16.83 -0.76
C ASP A 523 -27.36 -18.28 -1.05
N ALA A 524 -27.24 -19.09 0.00
CA ALA A 524 -26.91 -20.51 -0.09
C ALA A 524 -27.89 -21.27 -0.99
N GLU A 525 -29.17 -20.88 -1.02
CA GLU A 525 -30.16 -21.51 -1.89
C GLU A 525 -29.88 -21.24 -3.37
N ARG A 526 -29.46 -20.02 -3.69
CA ARG A 526 -29.05 -19.63 -5.04
C ARG A 526 -27.78 -20.36 -5.47
N VAL A 527 -26.78 -20.43 -4.60
CA VAL A 527 -25.54 -21.20 -4.86
C VAL A 527 -25.89 -22.66 -5.17
N ARG A 528 -26.75 -23.28 -4.36
CA ARG A 528 -27.21 -24.66 -4.55
C ARG A 528 -27.95 -24.85 -5.88
N ALA A 529 -28.81 -23.91 -6.27
CA ALA A 529 -29.54 -23.99 -7.53
C ALA A 529 -28.62 -23.95 -8.76
N GLU A 530 -27.59 -23.11 -8.72
CA GLU A 530 -26.63 -22.95 -9.82
C GLU A 530 -25.64 -24.13 -9.95
N LEU A 531 -25.33 -24.83 -8.85
CA LEU A 531 -24.38 -25.95 -8.87
C LEU A 531 -24.87 -27.15 -9.69
N GLY A 532 -26.18 -27.34 -9.82
CA GLY A 532 -26.75 -28.54 -10.46
C GLY A 532 -26.21 -29.83 -9.84
N ALA A 533 -25.55 -30.67 -10.65
CA ALA A 533 -24.92 -31.92 -10.20
C ALA A 533 -23.52 -31.74 -9.57
N GLY A 534 -23.03 -30.50 -9.47
CA GLY A 534 -21.73 -30.15 -8.89
C GLY A 534 -21.76 -30.05 -7.37
N THR A 535 -20.61 -29.72 -6.79
CA THR A 535 -20.46 -29.44 -5.35
C THR A 535 -19.58 -28.23 -5.15
N LEU A 536 -19.93 -27.38 -4.18
CA LEU A 536 -19.07 -26.30 -3.72
C LEU A 536 -18.42 -26.70 -2.39
N VAL A 537 -17.11 -26.47 -2.29
CA VAL A 537 -16.34 -26.61 -1.05
C VAL A 537 -15.72 -25.28 -0.72
N GLU A 538 -16.18 -24.68 0.37
CA GLU A 538 -15.61 -23.47 0.93
C GLU A 538 -14.77 -23.76 2.16
N PHE A 539 -13.50 -23.40 2.08
CA PHE A 539 -12.55 -23.56 3.18
C PHE A 539 -12.53 -22.33 4.07
N VAL A 540 -12.56 -22.56 5.38
CA VAL A 540 -12.54 -21.53 6.42
C VAL A 540 -11.38 -21.84 7.36
N ALA A 541 -10.52 -20.85 7.62
CA ALA A 541 -9.47 -20.95 8.62
C ALA A 541 -9.94 -20.26 9.90
N HIS A 542 -9.87 -20.96 11.03
CA HIS A 542 -10.13 -20.39 12.34
C HIS A 542 -9.12 -20.93 13.35
N GLU A 543 -8.38 -20.02 13.99
CA GLU A 543 -7.25 -20.35 14.86
C GLU A 543 -6.23 -21.24 14.11
N GLU A 544 -5.96 -22.45 14.60
CA GLU A 544 -5.07 -23.41 13.94
C GLU A 544 -5.81 -24.45 13.09
N SER A 545 -7.15 -24.38 13.00
CA SER A 545 -7.97 -25.40 12.35
C SER A 545 -8.46 -24.98 10.97
N LEU A 546 -8.41 -25.91 10.02
CA LEU A 546 -9.08 -25.80 8.73
C LEU A 546 -10.46 -26.44 8.82
N LEU A 547 -11.47 -25.71 8.38
CA LEU A 547 -12.86 -26.16 8.24
C LEU A 547 -13.25 -26.14 6.76
N ALA A 548 -14.26 -26.94 6.39
CA ALA A 548 -14.88 -26.92 5.08
C ALA A 548 -16.41 -26.89 5.20
N VAL A 549 -17.02 -25.88 4.58
CA VAL A 549 -18.45 -25.84 4.28
C VAL A 549 -18.66 -26.49 2.92
N LEU A 550 -19.52 -27.50 2.86
CA LEU A 550 -19.88 -28.19 1.63
C LEU A 550 -21.32 -27.86 1.28
N ILE A 551 -21.54 -27.39 0.06
CA ILE A 551 -22.88 -27.18 -0.51
C ILE A 551 -23.05 -28.17 -1.65
N CYS A 552 -23.99 -29.10 -1.48
CA CYS A 552 -24.41 -30.03 -2.52
C CYS A 552 -25.93 -29.93 -2.72
N GLU A 553 -26.47 -30.59 -3.75
CA GLU A 553 -27.89 -30.55 -4.12
C GLU A 553 -28.84 -30.82 -2.94
N ARG A 554 -28.45 -31.70 -2.00
CA ARG A 554 -29.35 -32.24 -0.97
C ARG A 554 -29.19 -31.60 0.41
N ARG A 555 -28.05 -30.99 0.73
CA ARG A 555 -27.74 -30.48 2.08
C ARG A 555 -26.49 -29.59 2.11
N MET A 556 -26.35 -28.86 3.21
CA MET A 556 -25.13 -28.16 3.57
C MET A 556 -24.46 -28.86 4.76
N LEU A 557 -23.13 -28.94 4.77
CA LEU A 557 -22.37 -29.64 5.80
C LEU A 557 -21.14 -28.84 6.22
N LEU A 558 -20.86 -28.81 7.52
CA LEU A 558 -19.59 -28.34 8.06
C LEU A 558 -18.72 -29.55 8.44
N ARG A 559 -17.44 -29.50 8.07
CA ARG A 559 -16.44 -30.52 8.43
C ARG A 559 -15.17 -29.86 8.95
N ARG A 560 -14.65 -30.36 10.05
CA ARG A 560 -13.31 -30.03 10.54
C ARG A 560 -12.29 -30.95 9.86
N LEU A 561 -11.23 -30.34 9.35
CA LEU A 561 -10.17 -31.00 8.60
C LEU A 561 -8.89 -31.06 9.46
N ALA A 562 -7.75 -30.67 8.89
CA ALA A 562 -6.44 -30.68 9.52
C ALA A 562 -6.00 -29.30 10.06
N ASP A 563 -4.83 -29.28 10.69
CA ASP A 563 -4.16 -28.05 11.11
C ASP A 563 -3.67 -27.26 9.87
N VAL A 564 -3.90 -25.93 9.89
CA VAL A 564 -3.59 -25.04 8.76
C VAL A 564 -2.09 -25.04 8.41
N ARG A 565 -1.20 -25.18 9.40
CA ARG A 565 0.26 -25.25 9.18
C ARG A 565 0.64 -26.55 8.48
N GLN A 566 0.06 -27.69 8.89
CA GLN A 566 0.31 -28.97 8.22
C GLN A 566 -0.11 -28.94 6.75
N VAL A 567 -1.29 -28.37 6.48
CA VAL A 567 -1.79 -28.19 5.10
C VAL A 567 -0.85 -27.29 4.30
N LYS A 568 -0.44 -26.15 4.86
CA LYS A 568 0.51 -25.22 4.22
C LYS A 568 1.84 -25.90 3.87
N GLU A 569 2.42 -26.64 4.81
CA GLU A 569 3.67 -27.37 4.58
C GLU A 569 3.53 -28.42 3.48
N ALA A 570 2.44 -29.18 3.47
CA ALA A 570 2.16 -30.17 2.43
C ALA A 570 2.03 -29.52 1.04
N ILE A 571 1.33 -28.39 0.92
CA ILE A 571 1.21 -27.62 -0.33
C ILE A 571 2.57 -27.12 -0.80
N VAL A 572 3.40 -26.60 0.11
CA VAL A 572 4.77 -26.16 -0.22
C VAL A 572 5.61 -27.32 -0.76
N ARG A 573 5.53 -28.51 -0.15
CA ARG A 573 6.22 -29.72 -0.66
C ARG A 573 5.75 -30.11 -2.06
N LEU A 574 4.44 -30.18 -2.29
CA LEU A 574 3.89 -30.52 -3.61
C LEU A 574 4.37 -29.54 -4.69
N ARG A 575 4.28 -28.24 -4.43
CA ARG A 575 4.73 -27.21 -5.38
C ARG A 575 6.23 -27.27 -5.62
N TYR A 576 7.01 -27.57 -4.58
CA TYR A 576 8.45 -27.74 -4.70
C TYR A 576 8.80 -28.94 -5.60
N SER A 577 8.12 -30.08 -5.40
CA SER A 577 8.29 -31.29 -6.24
C SER A 577 7.94 -31.02 -7.71
N LEU A 578 6.82 -30.34 -7.97
CA LEU A 578 6.42 -29.93 -9.32
C LEU A 578 7.43 -28.97 -9.96
N ARG A 579 7.86 -27.93 -9.23
CA ARG A 579 8.83 -26.93 -9.74
C ARG A 579 10.17 -27.55 -10.09
N ARG A 580 10.61 -28.56 -9.35
CA ARG A 580 11.89 -29.25 -9.60
C ARG A 580 11.80 -30.33 -10.66
N GLN A 581 10.60 -30.64 -11.16
CA GLN A 581 10.36 -31.81 -11.99
C GLN A 581 10.94 -33.06 -11.31
N ALA A 582 10.63 -33.22 -10.02
CA ALA A 582 11.00 -34.40 -9.26
C ALA A 582 10.42 -35.66 -9.92
N GLY A 583 10.91 -36.85 -9.54
CA GLY A 583 10.43 -38.09 -10.13
C GLY A 583 8.90 -38.21 -9.96
N PRO A 584 8.17 -38.86 -10.88
CA PRO A 584 6.70 -38.98 -10.78
C PRO A 584 6.21 -39.49 -9.42
N GLY A 585 6.97 -40.38 -8.76
CA GLY A 585 6.67 -40.87 -7.41
C GLY A 585 6.76 -39.81 -6.30
N ASP A 586 7.65 -38.84 -6.40
CA ASP A 586 7.78 -37.76 -5.40
C ASP A 586 6.63 -36.77 -5.50
N VAL A 587 6.18 -36.48 -6.73
CA VAL A 587 5.00 -35.65 -6.98
C VAL A 587 3.75 -36.38 -6.51
N GLU A 588 3.61 -37.67 -6.82
CA GLU A 588 2.49 -38.50 -6.37
C GLU A 588 2.39 -38.53 -4.84
N ALA A 589 3.49 -38.82 -4.15
CA ALA A 589 3.53 -38.88 -2.69
C ALA A 589 3.14 -37.54 -2.05
N ALA A 590 3.66 -36.43 -2.58
CA ALA A 590 3.31 -35.09 -2.09
C ALA A 590 1.84 -34.72 -2.38
N ALA A 591 1.28 -35.18 -3.51
CA ALA A 591 -0.12 -34.94 -3.85
C ALA A 591 -1.07 -35.74 -2.94
N VAL A 592 -0.76 -37.01 -2.67
CA VAL A 592 -1.49 -37.87 -1.73
C VAL A 592 -1.47 -37.28 -0.31
N ASP A 593 -0.32 -36.76 0.12
CA ASP A 593 -0.17 -36.08 1.41
C ASP A 593 -1.13 -34.89 1.57
N VAL A 594 -1.23 -34.04 0.55
CA VAL A 594 -2.16 -32.90 0.53
C VAL A 594 -3.60 -33.42 0.52
N GLU A 595 -3.92 -34.34 -0.37
CA GLU A 595 -5.27 -34.90 -0.54
C GLU A 595 -5.82 -35.50 0.76
N ARG A 596 -4.99 -36.25 1.50
CA ARG A 596 -5.34 -36.81 2.82
C ARG A 596 -5.80 -35.73 3.80
N LEU A 597 -5.16 -34.57 3.78
CA LEU A 597 -5.42 -33.49 4.74
C LEU A 597 -6.64 -32.64 4.36
N VAL A 598 -6.89 -32.43 3.05
CA VAL A 598 -7.89 -31.45 2.59
C VAL A 598 -9.12 -32.06 1.91
N LEU A 599 -8.98 -33.21 1.25
CA LEU A 599 -10.02 -33.78 0.40
C LEU A 599 -10.56 -35.11 0.94
N GLN A 600 -9.71 -35.97 1.48
CA GLN A 600 -10.11 -37.29 1.97
C GLN A 600 -11.26 -37.27 2.99
N PRO A 601 -11.31 -36.32 3.96
CA PRO A 601 -12.46 -36.22 4.88
C PRO A 601 -13.78 -35.83 4.21
N LEU A 602 -13.72 -35.35 2.95
CA LEU A 602 -14.86 -34.83 2.19
C LEU A 602 -15.34 -35.80 1.11
N LEU A 603 -14.52 -36.75 0.67
CA LEU A 603 -14.77 -37.60 -0.52
C LEU A 603 -16.15 -38.26 -0.55
N ALA A 604 -16.67 -38.72 0.59
CA ALA A 604 -17.98 -39.36 0.68
C ALA A 604 -19.14 -38.45 0.25
N GLU A 605 -18.96 -37.13 0.34
CA GLU A 605 -19.99 -36.12 0.08
C GLU A 605 -19.80 -35.36 -1.24
N LEU A 606 -18.60 -35.42 -1.84
CA LEU A 606 -18.27 -34.63 -3.04
C LEU A 606 -18.92 -35.15 -4.33
N GLY A 607 -19.32 -36.43 -4.37
CA GLY A 607 -19.77 -37.08 -5.60
C GLY A 607 -18.75 -37.00 -6.75
N ASN A 608 -19.23 -37.23 -7.97
CA ASN A 608 -18.41 -37.27 -9.20
C ASN A 608 -18.61 -36.06 -10.14
N GLY A 609 -19.47 -35.11 -9.79
CA GLY A 609 -19.76 -33.93 -10.62
C GLY A 609 -18.66 -32.86 -10.59
N PRO A 610 -18.80 -31.74 -11.30
CA PRO A 610 -17.86 -30.61 -11.22
C PRO A 610 -17.67 -30.10 -9.78
N LEU A 611 -16.48 -29.56 -9.49
CA LEU A 611 -16.14 -29.04 -8.16
C LEU A 611 -15.86 -27.54 -8.22
N VAL A 612 -16.58 -26.76 -7.42
CA VAL A 612 -16.27 -25.35 -7.18
C VAL A 612 -15.54 -25.25 -5.84
N VAL A 613 -14.36 -24.66 -5.82
CA VAL A 613 -13.55 -24.50 -4.63
C VAL A 613 -13.43 -23.04 -4.26
N VAL A 614 -13.75 -22.71 -3.01
CA VAL A 614 -13.49 -21.40 -2.40
C VAL A 614 -12.35 -21.57 -1.37
N PRO A 615 -11.08 -21.34 -1.73
CA PRO A 615 -9.95 -21.60 -0.85
C PRO A 615 -9.73 -20.48 0.20
N VAL A 616 -8.85 -20.76 1.15
CA VAL A 616 -8.32 -19.79 2.13
C VAL A 616 -6.81 -19.99 2.30
N GLY A 617 -6.08 -18.91 2.57
CA GLY A 617 -4.65 -18.96 2.88
C GLY A 617 -3.80 -19.66 1.81
N ALA A 618 -3.04 -20.69 2.21
CA ALA A 618 -2.13 -21.39 1.30
C ALA A 618 -2.85 -22.16 0.16
N LEU A 619 -4.13 -22.50 0.34
CA LEU A 619 -4.93 -23.25 -0.63
C LEU A 619 -5.16 -22.47 -1.94
N HIS A 620 -5.05 -21.14 -1.93
CA HIS A 620 -5.06 -20.34 -3.17
C HIS A 620 -3.92 -20.70 -4.12
N THR A 621 -2.86 -21.32 -3.61
CA THR A 621 -1.69 -21.71 -4.41
C THR A 621 -1.60 -23.23 -4.67
N LEU A 622 -2.65 -23.99 -4.32
CA LEU A 622 -2.69 -25.43 -4.54
C LEU A 622 -2.98 -25.75 -6.02
N PRO A 623 -2.10 -26.49 -6.72
CA PRO A 623 -2.43 -27.07 -8.03
C PRO A 623 -3.45 -28.20 -7.86
N TRP A 624 -4.74 -27.85 -7.83
CA TRP A 624 -5.86 -28.77 -7.56
C TRP A 624 -5.87 -29.97 -8.51
N GLY A 625 -5.58 -29.77 -9.79
CA GLY A 625 -5.51 -30.84 -10.79
C GLY A 625 -4.37 -31.84 -10.58
N ALA A 626 -3.43 -31.58 -9.67
CA ALA A 626 -2.38 -32.53 -9.32
C ALA A 626 -2.84 -33.59 -8.30
N LEU A 627 -3.94 -33.34 -7.58
CA LEU A 627 -4.48 -34.26 -6.58
C LEU A 627 -5.10 -35.49 -7.26
N PRO A 628 -4.80 -36.72 -6.80
CA PRO A 628 -5.23 -37.96 -7.45
C PRO A 628 -6.72 -38.01 -7.80
N ASN A 629 -7.61 -37.65 -6.88
CA ASN A 629 -9.07 -37.68 -7.08
C ASN A 629 -9.62 -36.53 -7.94
N LEU A 630 -8.79 -35.55 -8.31
CA LEU A 630 -9.20 -34.37 -9.08
C LEU A 630 -8.58 -34.29 -10.48
N ARG A 631 -7.65 -35.19 -10.86
CA ARG A 631 -6.91 -35.14 -12.14
C ARG A 631 -7.81 -35.08 -13.39
N GLU A 632 -8.91 -35.81 -13.36
CA GLU A 632 -9.87 -35.88 -14.47
C GLU A 632 -11.19 -35.14 -14.16
N ARG A 633 -11.25 -34.45 -13.01
CA ARG A 633 -12.44 -33.77 -12.54
C ARG A 633 -12.38 -32.28 -12.90
N PRO A 634 -13.44 -31.68 -13.46
CA PRO A 634 -13.52 -30.24 -13.62
C PRO A 634 -13.45 -29.54 -12.26
N VAL A 635 -12.51 -28.61 -12.10
CA VAL A 635 -12.33 -27.81 -10.88
C VAL A 635 -12.26 -26.33 -11.23
N SER A 636 -13.19 -25.55 -10.67
CA SER A 636 -13.21 -24.09 -10.73
C SER A 636 -12.84 -23.50 -9.37
N VAL A 637 -11.86 -22.61 -9.31
CA VAL A 637 -11.35 -22.00 -8.07
C VAL A 637 -11.77 -20.53 -7.99
N THR A 638 -12.69 -20.20 -7.08
CA THR A 638 -13.27 -18.85 -6.96
C THR A 638 -12.81 -18.12 -5.69
N ALA A 639 -12.88 -16.80 -5.68
CA ALA A 639 -12.57 -15.98 -4.50
C ALA A 639 -13.62 -16.09 -3.39
N SER A 640 -14.89 -16.28 -3.78
CA SER A 640 -16.07 -16.43 -2.92
C SER A 640 -17.21 -17.11 -3.68
N ALA A 641 -18.21 -17.64 -2.97
CA ALA A 641 -19.42 -18.17 -3.60
C ALA A 641 -20.19 -17.05 -4.33
N ALA A 642 -20.24 -15.85 -3.73
CA ALA A 642 -20.80 -14.65 -4.36
C ALA A 642 -20.08 -14.24 -5.64
N ALA A 643 -18.74 -14.32 -5.69
CA ALA A 643 -18.00 -14.02 -6.90
C ALA A 643 -18.29 -15.03 -8.02
N TRP A 644 -18.45 -16.31 -7.67
CA TRP A 644 -18.82 -17.34 -8.62
C TRP A 644 -20.22 -17.10 -9.20
N VAL A 645 -21.24 -16.95 -8.36
CA VAL A 645 -22.62 -16.70 -8.80
C VAL A 645 -22.72 -15.45 -9.68
N ARG A 646 -22.08 -14.34 -9.29
CA ARG A 646 -22.07 -13.11 -10.11
C ARG A 646 -21.39 -13.30 -11.46
N ALA A 647 -20.39 -14.18 -11.56
CA ALA A 647 -19.76 -14.48 -12.83
C ALA A 647 -20.70 -15.26 -13.77
N LEU A 648 -21.66 -16.03 -13.22
CA LEU A 648 -22.70 -16.74 -14.00
C LEU A 648 -23.75 -15.79 -14.59
N ASP A 649 -24.06 -14.68 -13.90
CA ASP A 649 -25.04 -13.68 -14.36
C ASP A 649 -24.57 -12.86 -15.57
N ARG A 650 -23.31 -13.01 -15.98
CA ARG A 650 -22.74 -12.22 -17.08
C ARG A 650 -23.38 -12.64 -18.40
N VAL A 651 -23.89 -11.64 -19.13
CA VAL A 651 -24.59 -11.82 -20.42
C VAL A 651 -23.67 -12.55 -21.41
N ARG A 652 -24.10 -13.74 -21.85
CA ARG A 652 -23.49 -14.44 -22.98
C ARG A 652 -23.74 -13.61 -24.23
N ARG A 653 -22.69 -13.38 -25.03
CA ARG A 653 -22.86 -12.73 -26.33
C ARG A 653 -23.34 -13.75 -27.34
N ASP A 654 -24.37 -13.39 -28.09
CA ASP A 654 -24.81 -14.16 -29.25
C ASP A 654 -23.79 -13.99 -30.39
N GLY A 655 -23.16 -15.09 -30.80
CA GLY A 655 -22.20 -15.14 -31.92
C GLY A 655 -20.86 -15.78 -31.57
N PRO A 656 -19.97 -15.96 -32.58
CA PRO A 656 -18.63 -16.50 -32.34
C PRO A 656 -17.81 -15.53 -31.48
N PRO A 657 -17.07 -16.01 -30.46
CA PRO A 657 -16.30 -15.16 -29.57
C PRO A 657 -15.10 -14.55 -30.30
N VAL A 658 -14.80 -13.29 -29.95
CA VAL A 658 -13.62 -12.59 -30.42
C VAL A 658 -12.40 -13.09 -29.64
N VAL A 659 -11.53 -13.85 -30.31
CA VAL A 659 -10.29 -14.37 -29.72
C VAL A 659 -9.11 -13.49 -30.10
N VAL A 660 -8.35 -13.05 -29.11
CA VAL A 660 -7.08 -12.33 -29.31
C VAL A 660 -5.96 -13.09 -28.61
N ALA A 661 -4.82 -13.24 -29.29
CA ALA A 661 -3.65 -13.90 -28.73
C ALA A 661 -2.39 -13.05 -28.95
N ALA A 662 -1.45 -13.07 -27.99
CA ALA A 662 -0.18 -12.36 -28.09
C ALA A 662 0.97 -13.20 -27.51
N ALA A 663 2.14 -13.12 -28.17
CA ALA A 663 3.37 -13.80 -27.76
C ALA A 663 4.37 -12.79 -27.19
N GLY A 664 4.74 -12.95 -25.92
CA GLY A 664 5.78 -12.17 -25.26
C GLY A 664 7.19 -12.55 -25.71
N PRO A 665 8.20 -11.73 -25.39
CA PRO A 665 9.57 -11.96 -25.83
C PRO A 665 10.25 -13.14 -25.10
N ALA A 666 11.33 -13.65 -25.70
CA ALA A 666 12.24 -14.62 -25.09
C ALA A 666 11.62 -15.98 -24.68
N LEU A 667 10.64 -16.46 -25.46
CA LEU A 667 10.14 -17.84 -25.43
C LEU A 667 10.26 -18.46 -26.83
N ALA A 668 10.77 -19.69 -26.92
CA ALA A 668 11.06 -20.33 -28.20
C ALA A 668 9.78 -20.80 -28.92
N HIS A 669 8.75 -21.16 -28.16
CA HIS A 669 7.51 -21.73 -28.68
C HIS A 669 6.30 -20.81 -28.55
N ALA A 670 6.43 -19.61 -27.96
CA ALA A 670 5.29 -18.69 -27.76
C ALA A 670 4.56 -18.32 -29.06
N HIS A 671 5.28 -17.97 -30.13
CA HIS A 671 4.63 -17.68 -31.43
C HIS A 671 3.96 -18.92 -32.03
N ALA A 672 4.54 -20.10 -31.86
CA ALA A 672 3.96 -21.33 -32.36
C ALA A 672 2.72 -21.77 -31.56
N GLU A 673 2.70 -21.48 -30.26
CA GLU A 673 1.52 -21.62 -29.39
C GLU A 673 0.41 -20.66 -29.83
N VAL A 674 0.71 -19.37 -30.00
CA VAL A 674 -0.25 -18.36 -30.48
C VAL A 674 -0.83 -18.75 -31.85
N ALA A 675 0.01 -19.19 -32.79
CA ALA A 675 -0.45 -19.65 -34.09
C ALA A 675 -1.42 -20.84 -33.98
N HIS A 676 -1.17 -21.78 -33.06
CA HIS A 676 -2.07 -22.91 -32.81
C HIS A 676 -3.40 -22.46 -32.20
N VAL A 677 -3.37 -21.59 -31.19
CA VAL A 677 -4.57 -21.03 -30.56
C VAL A 677 -5.46 -20.33 -31.60
N LEU A 678 -4.86 -19.52 -32.47
CA LEU A 678 -5.60 -18.83 -33.53
C LEU A 678 -6.16 -19.79 -34.58
N ALA A 679 -5.48 -20.89 -34.88
CA ALA A 679 -5.99 -21.93 -35.78
C ALA A 679 -7.22 -22.66 -35.21
N CYS A 680 -7.32 -22.81 -33.89
CA CYS A 680 -8.49 -23.39 -33.22
C CYS A 680 -9.73 -22.48 -33.28
N HIS A 681 -9.55 -21.17 -33.44
CA HIS A 681 -10.61 -20.18 -33.29
C HIS A 681 -10.80 -19.34 -34.57
N PRO A 682 -11.78 -19.68 -35.43
CA PRO A 682 -12.06 -18.93 -36.65
C PRO A 682 -12.31 -17.45 -36.37
N GLY A 683 -11.55 -16.56 -37.03
CA GLY A 683 -11.65 -15.11 -36.84
C GLY A 683 -10.81 -14.55 -35.68
N GLY A 684 -10.02 -15.39 -35.00
CA GLY A 684 -9.04 -14.96 -34.02
C GLY A 684 -7.98 -14.02 -34.61
N ARG A 685 -7.44 -13.14 -33.77
CA ARG A 685 -6.45 -12.11 -34.18
C ARG A 685 -5.21 -12.17 -33.31
N GLU A 686 -4.05 -12.10 -33.94
CA GLU A 686 -2.80 -11.84 -33.22
C GLU A 686 -2.70 -10.35 -32.88
N SER A 687 -2.26 -10.04 -31.67
CA SER A 687 -1.96 -8.67 -31.22
C SER A 687 -0.47 -8.56 -30.91
N PRO A 688 0.17 -7.40 -31.18
CA PRO A 688 1.49 -7.12 -30.63
C PRO A 688 1.49 -7.28 -29.11
N ALA A 689 2.54 -7.89 -28.57
CA ALA A 689 2.73 -8.02 -27.13
C ALA A 689 3.31 -6.71 -26.59
N ARG A 690 2.52 -5.63 -26.60
CA ARG A 690 2.84 -4.34 -25.98
C ARG A 690 1.74 -3.97 -25.01
N THR A 691 2.08 -3.23 -23.97
CA THR A 691 1.16 -2.93 -22.87
C THR A 691 -0.12 -2.25 -23.39
N ALA A 692 0.01 -1.20 -24.20
CA ALA A 692 -1.14 -0.49 -24.75
C ALA A 692 -2.03 -1.37 -25.67
N ASP A 693 -1.44 -2.26 -26.46
CA ASP A 693 -2.15 -3.14 -27.39
C ASP A 693 -2.91 -4.25 -26.63
N VAL A 694 -2.29 -4.84 -25.60
CA VAL A 694 -2.93 -5.84 -24.73
C VAL A 694 -4.09 -5.23 -23.94
N LEU A 695 -3.91 -4.02 -23.37
CA LEU A 695 -4.99 -3.32 -22.66
C LEU A 695 -6.16 -3.01 -23.61
N LYS A 696 -5.89 -2.60 -24.85
CA LYS A 696 -6.92 -2.39 -25.87
C LYS A 696 -7.60 -3.70 -26.30
N ALA A 697 -6.86 -4.80 -26.35
CA ALA A 697 -7.41 -6.12 -26.67
C ALA A 697 -8.42 -6.59 -25.60
N LEU A 698 -8.15 -6.34 -24.31
CA LEU A 698 -9.08 -6.65 -23.22
C LEU A 698 -10.45 -5.96 -23.38
N GLU A 699 -10.47 -4.76 -23.97
CA GLU A 699 -11.70 -4.02 -24.21
C GLU A 699 -12.55 -4.56 -25.36
N VAL A 700 -12.07 -5.53 -26.16
CA VAL A 700 -12.80 -6.05 -27.33
C VAL A 700 -12.96 -7.56 -27.28
N ALA A 701 -11.93 -8.28 -26.82
CA ALA A 701 -11.88 -9.73 -26.82
C ALA A 701 -12.89 -10.36 -25.86
N ASP A 702 -13.41 -11.52 -26.25
CA ASP A 702 -14.12 -12.44 -25.36
C ASP A 702 -13.16 -13.48 -24.78
N VAL A 703 -12.09 -13.81 -25.53
CA VAL A 703 -10.98 -14.65 -25.07
C VAL A 703 -9.65 -13.95 -25.34
N LEU A 704 -8.83 -13.77 -24.31
CA LEU A 704 -7.45 -13.29 -24.43
C LEU A 704 -6.47 -14.40 -24.05
N HIS A 705 -5.52 -14.73 -24.95
CA HIS A 705 -4.42 -15.65 -24.67
C HIS A 705 -3.08 -14.92 -24.66
N LEU A 706 -2.33 -15.03 -23.56
CA LEU A 706 -0.99 -14.45 -23.42
C LEU A 706 0.03 -15.56 -23.18
N ALA A 707 0.92 -15.78 -24.15
CA ALA A 707 2.06 -16.70 -24.03
C ALA A 707 3.33 -15.89 -23.75
N ALA A 708 3.75 -15.80 -22.48
CA ALA A 708 4.79 -14.88 -22.04
C ALA A 708 5.43 -15.29 -20.71
N HIS A 709 6.50 -14.61 -20.28
CA HIS A 709 7.06 -14.81 -18.94
C HIS A 709 6.19 -14.12 -17.88
N GLY A 710 5.84 -14.85 -16.82
CA GLY A 710 5.14 -14.31 -15.65
C GLY A 710 6.10 -14.10 -14.48
N VAL A 711 5.93 -12.98 -13.77
CA VAL A 711 6.65 -12.68 -12.54
C VAL A 711 5.63 -12.43 -11.43
N PHE A 712 5.76 -13.18 -10.33
CA PHE A 712 4.92 -13.03 -9.16
C PHE A 712 5.72 -12.48 -7.98
N HIS A 713 5.25 -11.37 -7.43
CA HIS A 713 5.80 -10.75 -6.24
C HIS A 713 4.90 -11.03 -5.05
N ALA A 714 5.19 -12.11 -4.31
CA ALA A 714 4.40 -12.52 -3.14
C ALA A 714 4.24 -11.40 -2.11
N ARG A 715 5.29 -10.60 -1.92
CA ARG A 715 5.24 -9.49 -0.97
C ARG A 715 4.63 -8.24 -1.58
N SER A 716 4.42 -8.12 -2.88
CA SER A 716 3.86 -6.90 -3.50
C SER A 716 3.02 -7.30 -4.71
N PRO A 717 1.81 -7.86 -4.51
CA PRO A 717 1.04 -8.48 -5.59
C PRO A 717 0.72 -7.53 -6.75
N LEU A 718 0.53 -6.23 -6.51
CA LEU A 718 0.20 -5.25 -7.56
C LEU A 718 1.34 -5.02 -8.56
N VAL A 719 2.58 -5.32 -8.19
CA VAL A 719 3.74 -5.26 -9.10
C VAL A 719 4.10 -6.63 -9.69
N SER A 720 3.22 -7.63 -9.54
CA SER A 720 3.30 -8.86 -10.34
C SER A 720 2.89 -8.53 -11.78
N GLY A 721 3.51 -9.19 -12.76
CA GLY A 721 3.30 -8.81 -14.16
C GLY A 721 3.65 -9.88 -15.17
N ILE A 722 3.28 -9.58 -16.42
CA ILE A 722 3.53 -10.40 -17.61
C ILE A 722 4.52 -9.63 -18.48
N THR A 723 5.62 -10.27 -18.86
CA THR A 723 6.67 -9.62 -19.65
C THR A 723 6.23 -9.44 -21.10
N LEU A 724 6.14 -8.19 -21.55
CA LEU A 724 5.81 -7.79 -22.92
C LEU A 724 7.04 -7.14 -23.60
N GLU A 725 6.92 -6.77 -24.88
CA GLU A 725 8.00 -6.18 -25.68
C GLU A 725 8.47 -4.81 -25.15
N ASP A 726 7.56 -4.00 -24.61
CA ASP A 726 7.80 -2.64 -24.13
C ASP A 726 7.98 -2.55 -22.60
N GLY A 727 7.98 -3.69 -21.91
CA GLY A 727 8.08 -3.79 -20.47
C GLY A 727 7.07 -4.78 -19.88
N PRO A 728 7.06 -4.99 -18.56
CA PRO A 728 6.05 -5.82 -17.93
C PRO A 728 4.69 -5.11 -17.84
N LEU A 729 3.62 -5.78 -18.28
CA LEU A 729 2.25 -5.43 -17.93
C LEU A 729 2.01 -5.81 -16.46
N MET A 730 1.87 -4.81 -15.59
CA MET A 730 1.70 -5.03 -14.15
C MET A 730 0.23 -5.17 -13.76
N ALA A 731 -0.03 -5.84 -12.64
CA ALA A 731 -1.39 -5.99 -12.12
C ALA A 731 -2.05 -4.63 -11.79
N TYR A 732 -1.29 -3.59 -11.42
CA TYR A 732 -1.84 -2.24 -11.26
C TYR A 732 -2.26 -1.58 -12.58
N ASP A 733 -1.65 -1.93 -13.72
CA ASP A 733 -2.06 -1.38 -15.03
C ASP A 733 -3.45 -1.92 -15.42
N LEU A 734 -3.82 -3.13 -14.95
CA LEU A 734 -5.14 -3.71 -15.15
C LEU A 734 -6.23 -2.92 -14.42
N LEU A 735 -5.90 -2.20 -13.35
CA LEU A 735 -6.87 -1.43 -12.56
C LEU A 735 -7.49 -0.25 -13.34
N GLU A 736 -6.89 0.18 -14.45
CA GLU A 736 -7.42 1.28 -15.28
C GLU A 736 -8.36 0.78 -16.40
N VAL A 737 -8.39 -0.53 -16.66
CA VAL A 737 -9.17 -1.08 -17.78
C VAL A 737 -10.67 -1.05 -17.44
N PRO A 738 -11.54 -0.56 -18.36
CA PRO A 738 -12.98 -0.49 -18.12
C PRO A 738 -13.66 -1.87 -18.10
N ARG A 739 -13.14 -2.82 -18.88
CA ARG A 739 -13.62 -4.21 -18.93
C ARG A 739 -12.51 -5.18 -19.33
N SER A 740 -12.60 -6.42 -18.86
CA SER A 740 -11.73 -7.52 -19.27
C SER A 740 -12.42 -8.49 -20.23
N ALA A 741 -11.64 -9.40 -20.84
CA ALA A 741 -12.14 -10.52 -21.62
C ALA A 741 -12.84 -11.56 -20.70
N GLY A 742 -13.86 -12.26 -21.23
CA GLY A 742 -14.62 -13.27 -20.48
C GLY A 742 -13.75 -14.43 -20.00
N LEU A 743 -12.88 -14.95 -20.89
CA LEU A 743 -11.81 -15.88 -20.56
C LEU A 743 -10.45 -15.22 -20.79
N VAL A 744 -9.57 -15.27 -19.80
CA VAL A 744 -8.16 -14.90 -19.94
C VAL A 744 -7.29 -16.12 -19.69
N VAL A 745 -6.39 -16.44 -20.63
CA VAL A 745 -5.44 -17.54 -20.52
C VAL A 745 -4.04 -16.96 -20.40
N LEU A 746 -3.41 -17.19 -19.25
CA LEU A 746 -2.05 -16.75 -18.93
C LEU A 746 -1.12 -17.96 -19.03
N SER A 747 -0.65 -18.25 -20.24
CA SER A 747 0.40 -19.24 -20.50
C SER A 747 1.76 -18.65 -20.10
N ALA A 748 1.92 -18.50 -18.79
CA ALA A 748 3.01 -17.79 -18.16
C ALA A 748 3.36 -18.42 -16.81
N CYS A 749 4.65 -18.60 -16.55
CA CYS A 749 5.13 -19.22 -15.31
C CYS A 749 4.71 -18.39 -14.08
N ASN A 750 4.22 -19.04 -13.03
CA ASN A 750 3.78 -18.40 -11.78
C ASN A 750 2.71 -17.31 -11.95
N SER A 751 2.07 -17.17 -13.12
CA SER A 751 1.03 -16.15 -13.35
C SER A 751 -0.22 -16.40 -12.51
N GLY A 752 -0.50 -17.66 -12.15
CA GLY A 752 -1.60 -18.07 -11.28
C GLY A 752 -1.30 -17.89 -9.79
N MET A 753 -0.07 -17.52 -9.44
CA MET A 753 0.31 -17.32 -8.06
C MET A 753 -0.42 -16.12 -7.46
N SER A 754 -0.88 -16.32 -6.24
CA SER A 754 -1.48 -15.27 -5.43
C SER A 754 -0.95 -15.33 -4.01
N ARG A 755 -0.94 -14.18 -3.33
CA ARG A 755 -0.86 -14.15 -1.88
C ARG A 755 -2.24 -13.77 -1.37
N ALA A 756 -2.84 -14.69 -0.66
CA ALA A 756 -3.86 -14.33 0.30
C ALA A 756 -3.15 -13.75 1.54
N PRO A 757 -3.66 -12.69 2.18
CA PRO A 757 -3.48 -12.53 3.61
C PRO A 757 -3.74 -13.87 4.31
N VAL A 758 -3.18 -14.09 5.50
CA VAL A 758 -3.36 -15.35 6.27
C VAL A 758 -4.82 -15.80 6.23
N ASP A 759 -5.71 -14.80 6.24
CA ASP A 759 -7.12 -14.94 6.05
C ASP A 759 -7.55 -13.84 5.01
N GLY A 760 -7.63 -14.14 3.70
CA GLY A 760 -8.29 -13.23 2.74
C GLY A 760 -8.29 -13.77 1.31
N ALA A 761 -8.99 -13.15 0.36
CA ALA A 761 -9.04 -13.65 -1.02
C ALA A 761 -7.78 -13.27 -1.86
N PRO A 762 -7.59 -13.89 -3.04
CA PRO A 762 -6.29 -13.96 -3.69
C PRO A 762 -5.89 -12.62 -4.31
N LEU A 763 -4.76 -12.05 -3.86
CA LEU A 763 -4.10 -10.94 -4.54
C LEU A 763 -3.02 -11.52 -5.49
N GLY A 764 -3.22 -11.34 -6.79
CA GLY A 764 -2.36 -11.81 -7.88
C GLY A 764 -3.00 -11.46 -9.24
N LEU A 765 -2.32 -11.77 -10.35
CA LEU A 765 -2.82 -11.48 -11.70
C LEU A 765 -4.25 -12.04 -11.95
N PRO A 766 -4.60 -13.28 -11.55
CA PRO A 766 -5.96 -13.80 -11.76
C PRO A 766 -7.01 -12.98 -11.03
N GLY A 767 -6.73 -12.58 -9.79
CA GLY A 767 -7.63 -11.71 -9.03
C GLY A 767 -7.81 -10.33 -9.67
N ALA A 768 -6.76 -9.75 -10.28
CA ALA A 768 -6.87 -8.48 -10.98
C ALA A 768 -7.80 -8.58 -12.21
N PHE A 769 -7.68 -9.66 -13.01
CA PHE A 769 -8.54 -9.90 -14.16
C PHE A 769 -10.00 -10.20 -13.75
N LEU A 770 -10.22 -11.02 -12.73
CA LEU A 770 -11.55 -11.34 -12.21
C LEU A 770 -12.25 -10.09 -11.65
N ALA A 771 -11.53 -9.24 -10.91
CA ALA A 771 -12.04 -7.95 -10.44
C ALA A 771 -12.43 -7.00 -11.59
N LYS A 772 -11.73 -7.08 -12.74
CA LYS A 772 -12.05 -6.34 -13.97
C LYS A 772 -13.04 -7.02 -14.89
N GLY A 773 -13.60 -8.13 -14.43
CA GLY A 773 -14.76 -8.75 -15.02
C GLY A 773 -14.49 -9.88 -15.99
N SER A 774 -13.31 -10.48 -15.93
CA SER A 774 -13.17 -11.84 -16.45
C SER A 774 -14.07 -12.78 -15.66
N SER A 775 -14.79 -13.66 -16.36
CA SER A 775 -15.54 -14.75 -15.72
C SER A 775 -14.61 -15.87 -15.32
N CYS A 776 -13.57 -16.11 -16.13
CA CYS A 776 -12.61 -17.17 -15.94
C CYS A 776 -11.19 -16.71 -16.28
N VAL A 777 -10.21 -17.16 -15.49
CA VAL A 777 -8.78 -16.98 -15.77
C VAL A 777 -8.08 -18.33 -15.64
N VAL A 778 -7.39 -18.79 -16.68
CA VAL A 778 -6.53 -19.97 -16.63
C VAL A 778 -5.09 -19.52 -16.44
N ALA A 779 -4.41 -19.97 -15.40
CA ALA A 779 -3.07 -19.48 -15.08
C ALA A 779 -2.21 -20.54 -14.37
N GLY A 780 -0.88 -20.48 -14.56
CA GLY A 780 0.07 -21.46 -14.04
C GLY A 780 0.60 -21.14 -12.63
N LEU A 781 0.59 -22.10 -11.72
CA LEU A 781 1.06 -21.95 -10.33
C LEU A 781 2.53 -22.30 -10.10
N VAL A 782 3.14 -23.02 -11.04
CA VAL A 782 4.56 -23.40 -11.02
C VAL A 782 5.16 -23.19 -12.42
N PRO A 783 6.49 -23.09 -12.54
CA PRO A 783 7.14 -23.02 -13.84
C PRO A 783 6.86 -24.27 -14.70
N VAL A 784 6.45 -24.07 -15.94
CA VAL A 784 6.18 -25.12 -16.93
C VAL A 784 7.19 -24.99 -18.07
N ARG A 785 7.62 -26.10 -18.67
CA ARG A 785 8.48 -26.07 -19.85
C ARG A 785 7.70 -25.49 -21.03
N ASP A 786 8.34 -24.62 -21.80
CA ASP A 786 7.73 -23.94 -22.96
C ASP A 786 7.01 -24.90 -23.92
N GLU A 787 7.62 -26.06 -24.22
CA GLU A 787 7.00 -27.12 -25.04
C GLU A 787 5.76 -27.77 -24.39
N ALA A 788 5.80 -28.00 -23.07
CA ALA A 788 4.68 -28.59 -22.33
C ALA A 788 3.52 -27.61 -22.21
N ALA A 789 3.80 -26.32 -21.98
CA ALA A 789 2.82 -25.25 -21.99
C ALA A 789 2.08 -25.18 -23.34
N ARG A 790 2.83 -25.21 -24.45
CA ARG A 790 2.24 -25.29 -25.79
C ARG A 790 1.34 -26.52 -25.96
N ALA A 791 1.78 -27.68 -25.50
CA ALA A 791 1.01 -28.93 -25.65
C ALA A 791 -0.33 -28.87 -24.90
N ILE A 792 -0.34 -28.46 -23.63
CA ILE A 792 -1.57 -28.37 -22.84
C ILE A 792 -2.49 -27.26 -23.36
N MET A 793 -1.94 -26.08 -23.71
CA MET A 793 -2.75 -24.96 -24.22
C MET A 793 -3.36 -25.28 -25.59
N GLY A 794 -2.67 -26.03 -26.45
CA GLY A 794 -3.22 -26.50 -27.72
C GLY A 794 -4.45 -27.39 -27.52
N VAL A 795 -4.33 -28.42 -26.67
CA VAL A 795 -5.47 -29.33 -26.38
C VAL A 795 -6.60 -28.58 -25.67
N PHE A 796 -6.27 -27.66 -24.76
CA PHE A 796 -7.25 -26.83 -24.06
C PHE A 796 -8.09 -26.00 -25.05
N HIS A 797 -7.45 -25.27 -25.96
CA HIS A 797 -8.16 -24.43 -26.94
C HIS A 797 -8.97 -25.25 -27.96
N GLU A 798 -8.50 -26.43 -28.36
CA GLU A 798 -9.28 -27.37 -29.18
C GLU A 798 -10.59 -27.77 -28.49
N LEU A 799 -10.54 -28.10 -27.20
CA LEU A 799 -11.71 -28.49 -26.41
C LEU A 799 -12.66 -27.31 -26.17
N VAL A 800 -12.12 -26.12 -25.87
CA VAL A 800 -12.91 -24.90 -25.70
C VAL A 800 -13.62 -24.52 -27.00
N ALA A 801 -12.93 -24.58 -28.14
CA ALA A 801 -13.53 -24.36 -29.47
C ALA A 801 -14.64 -25.37 -29.79
N ALA A 802 -14.54 -26.59 -29.25
CA ALA A 802 -15.57 -27.63 -29.36
C ALA A 802 -16.74 -27.45 -28.37
N GLY A 803 -16.79 -26.33 -27.64
CA GLY A 803 -17.89 -26.00 -26.72
C GLY A 803 -17.76 -26.61 -25.32
N ARG A 804 -16.61 -27.18 -24.96
CA ARG A 804 -16.37 -27.59 -23.57
C ARG A 804 -16.19 -26.36 -22.67
N PRO A 805 -16.71 -26.37 -21.42
CA PRO A 805 -16.41 -25.33 -20.45
C PRO A 805 -14.91 -25.34 -20.09
N PRO A 806 -14.32 -24.17 -19.77
CA PRO A 806 -12.90 -24.03 -19.44
C PRO A 806 -12.38 -25.01 -18.38
N ASP A 807 -13.12 -25.27 -17.31
CA ASP A 807 -12.66 -26.16 -16.24
C ASP A 807 -12.54 -27.64 -16.70
N ALA A 808 -13.50 -28.12 -17.47
CA ALA A 808 -13.51 -29.45 -18.05
C ALA A 808 -12.48 -29.59 -19.18
N ALA A 809 -12.32 -28.53 -20.00
CA ALA A 809 -11.28 -28.49 -21.02
C ALA A 809 -9.89 -28.58 -20.39
N LEU A 810 -9.65 -27.86 -19.29
CA LEU A 810 -8.38 -27.88 -18.58
C LEU A 810 -8.12 -29.24 -17.92
N ALA A 811 -9.10 -29.82 -17.23
CA ALA A 811 -8.95 -31.14 -16.61
C ALA A 811 -8.61 -32.22 -17.65
N CYS A 812 -9.30 -32.22 -18.80
CA CYS A 812 -9.04 -33.16 -19.88
C CYS A 812 -7.66 -32.94 -20.53
N ALA A 813 -7.28 -31.68 -20.77
CA ALA A 813 -5.97 -31.35 -21.33
C ALA A 813 -4.82 -31.74 -20.39
N ALA A 814 -4.98 -31.49 -19.08
CA ALA A 814 -4.03 -31.90 -18.05
C ALA A 814 -3.88 -33.42 -17.99
N ALA A 815 -5.00 -34.17 -17.96
CA ALA A 815 -4.97 -35.63 -17.96
C ALA A 815 -4.29 -36.21 -19.22
N LYS A 816 -4.51 -35.60 -20.40
CA LYS A 816 -3.91 -36.05 -21.67
C LYS A 816 -2.42 -35.77 -21.77
N THR A 817 -1.96 -34.66 -21.18
CA THR A 817 -0.56 -34.20 -21.30
C THR A 817 0.30 -34.54 -20.08
N GLY A 818 -0.31 -34.90 -18.95
CA GLY A 818 0.36 -35.08 -17.66
C GLY A 818 0.81 -33.77 -16.99
N GLU A 819 0.38 -32.61 -17.51
CA GLU A 819 0.73 -31.30 -16.98
C GLU A 819 -0.37 -30.77 -16.07
N HIS A 820 -0.05 -30.55 -14.79
CA HIS A 820 -1.02 -30.19 -13.74
C HIS A 820 -0.74 -28.82 -13.10
N ALA A 821 0.15 -28.01 -13.69
CA ALA A 821 0.55 -26.71 -13.17
C ALA A 821 -0.52 -25.61 -13.32
N PHE A 822 -1.48 -25.77 -14.22
CA PHE A 822 -2.49 -24.77 -14.54
C PHE A 822 -3.75 -24.96 -13.70
N VAL A 823 -4.35 -23.84 -13.29
CA VAL A 823 -5.60 -23.80 -12.52
C VAL A 823 -6.59 -22.88 -13.22
N CYS A 824 -7.87 -23.27 -13.15
CA CYS A 824 -9.00 -22.51 -13.63
C CYS A 824 -9.58 -21.67 -12.49
N PHE A 825 -9.38 -20.35 -12.54
CA PHE A 825 -9.88 -19.40 -11.56
C PHE A 825 -11.20 -18.75 -12.03
N GLY A 826 -12.14 -18.50 -11.11
CA GLY A 826 -13.46 -17.92 -11.39
C GLY A 826 -14.54 -18.97 -11.68
N ALA A 827 -15.47 -18.64 -12.58
CA ALA A 827 -16.54 -19.53 -13.05
C ALA A 827 -16.15 -20.18 -14.38
N GLY A 828 -15.34 -21.24 -14.28
CA GLY A 828 -14.87 -22.03 -15.43
C GLY A 828 -15.86 -23.08 -15.91
N ASP A 829 -16.98 -23.25 -15.21
CA ASP A 829 -18.01 -24.27 -15.43
C ASP A 829 -19.00 -23.91 -16.54
N ARG A 830 -18.90 -22.70 -17.11
CA ARG A 830 -19.73 -22.23 -18.21
C ARG A 830 -18.99 -22.27 -19.54
N ALA A 831 -19.63 -22.85 -20.55
CA ALA A 831 -19.11 -22.85 -21.91
C ALA A 831 -19.04 -21.42 -22.48
N LEU A 832 -17.98 -21.14 -23.24
CA LEU A 832 -17.83 -19.88 -23.97
C LEU A 832 -18.72 -19.80 -25.20
N TYR A 833 -19.05 -20.96 -25.79
CA TYR A 833 -19.84 -21.13 -27.01
C TYR A 833 -21.25 -21.65 -26.70
#